data_AF-A0A1N6ING9-F1
#
_entry.id   AF-A0A1N6ING9-F1
#
_cell.length_a   1.000
_cell.length_b   1.000
_cell.length_c   1.000
_cell.angle_alpha   90.00
_cell.angle_beta   90.00
_cell.angle_gamma   90.00
#
_symmetry.space_group_name_H-M   'P 1'
#
loop_
_entity.id
_entity.type
_entity.pdbx_description
1 polymer ?
#
loop_
_entity_poly.entity_id
_entity_poly.type
_entity_poly.pdbx_seq_one_letter_code
_entity_poly.pdbx_strand_id
1 'polypeptide(L)'
;MSRISLFLNVFFLLFINFFHSQKLYFEKVDLGNPEFETKLITLSKKLIKVYTEKDSLKYADNYFRLQVLNKDYDGAINTLNKIRYPYVNSYPYYAKTVGFQFEQYILAKQISNSGNFTSNYEQIFTKNYQKLPLLAKQLIPESFKFKEGFSKKEVQKILKDSIMQDSISIKNAVLLCKHFNYHTLISETFSTAIPLLKKLENEEFFVKDSVVVKTKKGNEITLFYVFDKKIKRPKPSILHFSTYIGNNDYFISAAKINADRGYNIIYAFSRGIYLSKDEINPFEFEVEDVNEVIDWITKQTWSDGKVGMIGGSYDGFSQWAATKNLHPALKTIIPAASVGFGIDFPMFNNCFSPYMLRWLTHVKKKTDFDIFENEKKWLSVYNTYYKTGVAFNKLDSIYGKTNSVFQTWLKHPSFDSYWQSKLPYKRDFTKINIPVLTVTGYYDVDQRGAMYYYDNHLKYNKNANHYFVIGPYGHNEAVSGAPSEEYKGYKIDSVANIDLKEISLQWFDYILKGQKKPEFLKDKVNYQVMGTNQWKSASSIDKISNKKLKLYLNKTKLQASKSNLDFISQTIDFRKREDTLQNFDDEKILDSLINKADLKDKIVFESDAFDTSFEINGSITGKVKAAINKKDMDITISAYEKLPSGKYFKLSHEYYARASYTKDNTKRKLLNPGKIETIPVHNTFFTSRKIDKGSKLIIILGIRKNPDGQINYGTGKDVSEETIADAKEPLEIKWYNDSYVEFPISEK
;
A
#
# COMPACT_ATOMS: atom_id res chain seq x y z
N MET A 1 51.93 -37.42 -22.12
CA MET A 1 52.91 -37.38 -23.21
C MET A 1 53.06 -35.92 -23.62
N SER A 2 53.99 -35.13 -23.05
CA SER A 2 55.35 -34.87 -23.57
C SER A 2 55.34 -34.53 -25.07
N ARG A 3 55.88 -33.43 -25.60
CA ARG A 3 57.08 -32.68 -25.19
C ARG A 3 57.28 -31.48 -26.17
N ILE A 4 58.24 -30.59 -25.82
CA ILE A 4 58.94 -29.55 -26.64
C ILE A 4 58.22 -28.17 -26.66
N SER A 5 58.81 -26.98 -26.49
CA SER A 5 60.11 -26.40 -26.01
C SER A 5 59.97 -24.86 -26.08
N LEU A 6 60.10 -24.06 -25.01
CA LEU A 6 61.25 -23.21 -24.60
C LEU A 6 61.49 -21.88 -25.38
N PHE A 7 61.32 -20.74 -24.65
CA PHE A 7 61.89 -19.36 -24.76
C PHE A 7 61.65 -18.49 -26.02
N LEU A 8 61.69 -17.14 -26.01
CA LEU A 8 61.46 -16.01 -25.08
C LEU A 8 61.86 -14.75 -25.88
N ASN A 9 61.07 -13.66 -25.84
CA ASN A 9 61.37 -12.28 -26.31
C ASN A 9 61.55 -12.10 -27.85
N VAL A 10 61.06 -11.07 -28.56
CA VAL A 10 60.72 -9.66 -28.30
C VAL A 10 59.67 -9.25 -29.34
N PHE A 11 58.57 -8.60 -28.95
CA PHE A 11 58.04 -7.34 -29.52
C PHE A 11 56.68 -7.04 -28.89
N PHE A 12 56.71 -6.18 -27.88
CA PHE A 12 55.57 -5.63 -27.18
C PHE A 12 55.35 -4.22 -27.74
N LEU A 13 54.35 -4.00 -28.60
CA LEU A 13 53.94 -2.65 -29.01
C LEU A 13 52.42 -2.58 -29.20
N LEU A 14 51.82 -1.80 -28.30
CA LEU A 14 50.62 -0.97 -28.48
C LEU A 14 49.27 -1.65 -28.74
N PHE A 15 48.59 -2.01 -27.65
CA PHE A 15 47.17 -1.64 -27.47
C PHE A 15 46.89 -1.38 -25.99
N ILE A 16 47.38 -0.23 -25.49
CA ILE A 16 46.85 0.34 -24.26
C ILE A 16 45.69 1.25 -24.66
N ASN A 17 44.46 0.77 -24.50
CA ASN A 17 43.26 1.59 -24.50
C ASN A 17 43.31 2.51 -23.26
N PHE A 18 44.02 3.63 -23.36
CA PHE A 18 43.78 4.75 -22.47
C PHE A 18 42.44 5.36 -22.86
N PHE A 19 41.39 5.11 -22.07
CA PHE A 19 40.28 6.05 -21.97
C PHE A 19 40.83 7.37 -21.37
N HIS A 20 41.45 8.21 -22.20
CA HIS A 20 41.68 9.60 -21.85
C HIS A 20 40.29 10.25 -21.74
N SER A 21 39.78 10.40 -20.52
CA SER A 21 38.69 11.34 -20.26
C SER A 21 39.14 12.69 -20.80
N GLN A 22 38.48 13.21 -21.84
CA GLN A 22 38.76 14.55 -22.35
C GLN A 22 38.77 15.54 -21.18
N LYS A 23 39.79 16.40 -21.14
CA LYS A 23 40.00 17.40 -20.09
C LYS A 23 39.89 18.79 -20.70
N LEU A 24 39.38 19.72 -19.91
CA LEU A 24 39.31 21.14 -20.24
C LEU A 24 40.21 21.91 -19.28
N TYR A 25 40.84 22.97 -19.78
CA TYR A 25 41.58 23.90 -18.93
C TYR A 25 40.63 24.63 -17.98
N PHE A 26 40.93 24.57 -16.70
CA PHE A 26 40.27 25.31 -15.62
C PHE A 26 41.24 25.46 -14.45
N GLU A 27 41.79 26.65 -14.29
CA GLU A 27 42.64 27.02 -13.16
C GLU A 27 41.85 26.98 -11.86
N LYS A 28 42.46 26.45 -10.80
CA LYS A 28 41.80 26.34 -9.50
C LYS A 28 41.54 27.73 -8.90
N VAL A 29 40.27 28.04 -8.70
CA VAL A 29 39.79 29.26 -8.05
C VAL A 29 38.70 28.89 -7.04
N ASP A 30 38.77 29.45 -5.84
CA ASP A 30 37.81 29.15 -4.79
C ASP A 30 36.47 29.84 -5.00
N LEU A 31 35.40 29.17 -4.57
CA LEU A 31 34.05 29.72 -4.56
C LEU A 31 34.01 30.96 -3.64
N GLY A 32 33.65 32.11 -4.19
CA GLY A 32 33.64 33.41 -3.50
C GLY A 32 34.73 34.39 -3.95
N ASN A 33 35.71 33.91 -4.73
CA ASN A 33 36.63 34.79 -5.44
C ASN A 33 35.87 35.56 -6.55
N PRO A 34 36.09 36.89 -6.73
CA PRO A 34 35.43 37.68 -7.76
C PRO A 34 35.60 37.15 -9.20
N GLU A 35 36.70 36.46 -9.50
CA GLU A 35 36.97 35.89 -10.82
C GLU A 35 36.30 34.52 -11.05
N PHE A 36 35.80 33.88 -9.99
CA PHE A 36 35.30 32.51 -10.04
C PHE A 36 34.22 32.33 -11.11
N GLU A 37 33.20 33.18 -11.08
CA GLU A 37 32.07 33.08 -12.01
C GLU A 37 32.51 33.31 -13.46
N THR A 38 33.39 34.28 -13.70
CA THR A 38 33.96 34.57 -15.03
C THR A 38 34.76 33.37 -15.58
N LYS A 39 35.58 32.74 -14.74
CA LYS A 39 36.33 31.52 -15.11
C LYS A 39 35.38 30.36 -15.37
N LEU A 40 34.32 30.20 -14.57
CA LEU A 40 33.33 29.15 -14.75
C LEU A 40 32.49 29.32 -16.01
N ILE A 41 32.09 30.55 -16.36
CA ILE A 41 31.41 30.86 -17.62
C ILE A 41 32.33 30.53 -18.81
N THR A 42 33.62 30.85 -18.71
CA THR A 42 34.60 30.49 -19.74
C THR A 42 34.72 28.98 -19.93
N LEU A 43 34.76 28.22 -18.82
CA LEU A 43 34.72 26.76 -18.85
C LEU A 43 33.41 26.26 -19.50
N SER A 44 32.26 26.80 -19.11
CA SER A 44 30.94 26.45 -19.64
C SER A 44 30.83 26.67 -21.14
N LYS A 45 31.35 27.79 -21.67
CA LYS A 45 31.40 28.09 -23.12
C LYS A 45 32.28 27.12 -23.91
N LYS A 46 33.33 26.57 -23.31
CA LYS A 46 34.15 25.50 -23.91
C LYS A 46 33.40 24.17 -23.83
N LEU A 47 32.85 23.86 -22.66
CA LEU A 47 32.15 22.62 -22.36
C LEU A 47 30.93 22.41 -23.25
N ILE A 48 30.11 23.43 -23.48
CA ILE A 48 28.88 23.32 -24.29
C ILE A 48 29.15 22.90 -25.75
N LYS A 49 30.37 23.15 -26.26
CA LYS A 49 30.78 22.77 -27.63
C LYS A 49 31.23 21.31 -27.76
N VAL A 50 31.70 20.72 -26.66
CA VAL A 50 32.30 19.37 -26.64
C VAL A 50 31.48 18.36 -25.84
N TYR A 51 30.47 18.81 -25.11
CA TYR A 51 29.64 17.94 -24.29
C TYR A 51 28.79 17.00 -25.15
N THR A 52 28.91 15.71 -24.87
CA THR A 52 28.12 14.64 -25.49
C THR A 52 27.56 13.74 -24.39
N GLU A 53 26.35 13.23 -24.61
CA GLU A 53 25.69 12.28 -23.71
C GLU A 53 24.73 11.42 -24.51
N LYS A 54 24.72 10.11 -24.24
CA LYS A 54 23.91 9.16 -25.01
C LYS A 54 22.43 9.24 -24.65
N ASP A 55 22.16 9.51 -23.38
CA ASP A 55 20.81 9.74 -22.87
C ASP A 55 20.35 11.16 -23.25
N SER A 56 19.31 11.26 -24.08
CA SER A 56 18.82 12.53 -24.61
C SER A 56 18.24 13.45 -23.54
N LEU A 57 17.60 12.90 -22.50
CA LEU A 57 17.06 13.67 -21.38
C LEU A 57 18.17 14.20 -20.49
N LYS A 58 19.17 13.36 -20.19
CA LYS A 58 20.36 13.76 -19.42
C LYS A 58 21.21 14.78 -20.18
N TYR A 59 21.33 14.62 -21.50
CA TYR A 59 21.93 15.62 -22.36
C TYR A 59 21.20 16.95 -22.24
N ALA A 60 19.87 16.95 -22.45
CA ALA A 60 19.05 18.15 -22.40
C ALA A 60 19.11 18.85 -21.02
N ASP A 61 19.03 18.12 -19.90
CA ASP A 61 19.16 18.70 -18.55
C ASP A 61 20.51 19.38 -18.32
N ASN A 62 21.61 18.74 -18.73
CA ASN A 62 22.94 19.34 -18.57
C ASN A 62 23.14 20.52 -19.53
N TYR A 63 22.71 20.38 -20.79
CA TYR A 63 22.83 21.42 -21.81
C TYR A 63 22.06 22.68 -21.41
N PHE A 64 20.81 22.53 -20.96
CA PHE A 64 19.98 23.59 -20.39
C PHE A 64 20.72 24.39 -19.30
N ARG A 65 21.40 23.70 -18.37
CA ARG A 65 22.14 24.36 -17.27
C ARG A 65 23.35 25.14 -17.77
N LEU A 66 24.04 24.63 -18.79
CA LEU A 66 25.15 25.35 -19.42
C LEU A 66 24.64 26.61 -20.13
N GLN A 67 23.47 26.56 -20.78
CA GLN A 67 22.82 27.73 -21.39
C GLN A 67 22.46 28.79 -20.35
N VAL A 68 21.86 28.40 -19.21
CA VAL A 68 21.56 29.31 -18.10
C VAL A 68 22.83 30.02 -17.59
N LEU A 69 23.92 29.27 -17.37
CA LEU A 69 25.19 29.84 -16.92
C LEU A 69 25.83 30.77 -17.96
N ASN A 70 25.68 30.44 -19.24
CA ASN A 70 26.16 31.27 -20.35
C ASN A 70 25.25 32.48 -20.64
N LYS A 71 24.18 32.67 -19.87
CA LYS A 71 23.15 33.71 -20.07
C LYS A 71 22.40 33.59 -21.40
N ASP A 72 22.41 32.41 -22.02
CA ASP A 72 21.56 32.05 -23.16
C ASP A 72 20.16 31.64 -22.64
N TYR A 73 19.40 32.64 -22.22
CA TYR A 73 18.11 32.43 -21.55
C TYR A 73 17.03 31.89 -22.49
N ASP A 74 16.94 32.41 -23.72
CA ASP A 74 15.96 31.92 -24.70
C ASP A 74 16.26 30.48 -25.11
N GLY A 75 17.55 30.15 -25.33
CA GLY A 75 17.98 28.79 -25.58
C GLY A 75 17.69 27.85 -24.41
N ALA A 76 17.92 28.31 -23.18
CA ALA A 76 17.62 27.54 -21.97
C ALA A 76 16.12 27.21 -21.85
N ILE A 77 15.22 28.18 -22.06
CA ILE A 77 13.77 27.95 -22.02
C ILE A 77 13.33 26.95 -23.10
N ASN A 78 13.87 27.07 -24.32
CA ASN A 78 13.58 26.13 -25.40
C ASN A 78 14.02 24.70 -25.06
N THR A 79 15.21 24.53 -24.49
CA THR A 79 15.69 23.21 -24.04
C THR A 79 14.86 22.69 -22.87
N LEU A 80 14.46 23.53 -21.92
CA LEU A 80 13.58 23.13 -20.81
C LEU A 80 12.23 22.60 -21.31
N ASN A 81 11.64 23.22 -22.33
CA ASN A 81 10.41 22.73 -22.95
C ASN A 81 10.59 21.35 -23.60
N LYS A 82 11.76 21.06 -24.19
CA LYS A 82 12.08 19.71 -24.69
C LYS A 82 12.21 18.69 -23.55
N ILE A 83 12.74 19.08 -22.39
CA ILE A 83 12.80 18.19 -21.20
C ILE A 83 11.38 17.86 -20.71
N ARG A 84 10.44 18.80 -20.82
CA ARG A 84 9.03 18.61 -20.40
C ARG A 84 8.25 17.72 -21.35
N TYR A 85 8.55 17.75 -22.65
CA TYR A 85 7.77 17.11 -23.72
C TYR A 85 7.42 15.63 -23.46
N PRO A 86 8.35 14.75 -23.01
CA PRO A 86 8.03 13.35 -22.75
C PRO A 86 7.00 13.13 -21.65
N TYR A 87 6.81 14.10 -20.74
CA TYR A 87 5.86 14.00 -19.64
C TYR A 87 4.49 14.57 -19.98
N VAL A 88 4.33 15.33 -21.06
CA VAL A 88 3.09 16.09 -21.34
C VAL A 88 1.86 15.18 -21.46
N ASN A 89 2.01 14.02 -22.09
CA ASN A 89 0.90 13.09 -22.29
C ASN A 89 0.68 12.18 -21.09
N SER A 90 1.76 11.63 -20.52
CA SER A 90 1.66 10.64 -19.44
C SER A 90 1.49 11.25 -18.06
N TYR A 91 2.05 12.44 -17.82
CA TYR A 91 2.06 13.13 -16.53
C TYR A 91 1.88 14.65 -16.69
N PRO A 92 0.74 15.13 -17.24
CA PRO A 92 0.55 16.53 -17.66
C PRO A 92 0.75 17.56 -16.53
N TYR A 93 0.42 17.20 -15.29
CA TYR A 93 0.61 18.10 -14.13
C TYR A 93 2.07 18.16 -13.68
N TYR A 94 2.77 17.03 -13.67
CA TYR A 94 4.21 16.97 -13.36
C TYR A 94 5.03 17.66 -14.44
N ALA A 95 4.66 17.50 -15.72
CA ALA A 95 5.32 18.20 -16.83
C ALA A 95 5.38 19.72 -16.61
N LYS A 96 4.36 20.31 -15.96
CA LYS A 96 4.29 21.74 -15.63
C LYS A 96 5.16 22.15 -14.45
N THR A 97 5.63 21.21 -13.63
CA THR A 97 6.49 21.51 -12.47
C THR A 97 7.97 21.34 -12.78
N VAL A 98 8.32 20.49 -13.76
CA VAL A 98 9.71 20.27 -14.18
C VAL A 98 10.39 21.60 -14.53
N GLY A 99 11.42 21.95 -13.77
CA GLY A 99 12.24 23.15 -13.96
C GLY A 99 11.52 24.48 -13.70
N PHE A 100 10.35 24.46 -13.07
CA PHE A 100 9.57 25.66 -12.76
C PHE A 100 10.40 26.74 -12.04
N GLN A 101 11.22 26.33 -11.06
CA GLN A 101 12.11 27.21 -10.30
C GLN A 101 13.14 27.93 -11.18
N PHE A 102 13.69 27.24 -12.19
CA PHE A 102 14.63 27.84 -13.13
C PHE A 102 13.93 28.73 -14.15
N GLU A 103 12.76 28.31 -14.65
CA GLU A 103 11.96 29.13 -15.56
C GLU A 103 11.62 30.49 -14.94
N GLN A 104 11.20 30.52 -13.67
CA GLN A 104 10.91 31.78 -12.98
C GLN A 104 12.18 32.64 -12.83
N TYR A 105 13.31 32.01 -12.48
CA TYR A 105 14.60 32.69 -12.38
C TYR A 105 15.05 33.31 -13.71
N ILE A 106 14.98 32.53 -14.80
CA ILE A 106 15.39 32.96 -16.14
C ILE A 106 14.53 34.13 -16.62
N LEU A 107 13.20 33.99 -16.53
CA LEU A 107 12.27 35.03 -16.93
C LEU A 107 12.47 36.32 -16.13
N ALA A 108 12.77 36.22 -14.83
CA ALA A 108 13.08 37.39 -14.00
C ALA A 108 14.40 38.08 -14.40
N LYS A 109 15.43 37.30 -14.81
CA LYS A 109 16.71 37.84 -15.31
C LYS A 109 16.60 38.50 -16.70
N GLN A 110 15.59 38.16 -17.48
CA GLN A 110 15.34 38.75 -18.81
C GLN A 110 14.63 40.12 -18.75
N ILE A 111 14.03 40.49 -17.62
CA ILE A 111 13.35 41.79 -17.47
C ILE A 111 14.40 42.90 -17.27
N SER A 112 14.44 43.85 -18.21
CA SER A 112 15.36 44.98 -18.24
C SER A 112 14.83 46.27 -17.60
N ASN A 113 13.64 46.25 -16.97
CA ASN A 113 13.01 47.42 -16.34
C ASN A 113 13.63 47.80 -14.97
N SER A 114 13.41 49.04 -14.54
CA SER A 114 13.95 49.74 -13.34
C SER A 114 13.64 49.13 -11.95
N GLY A 115 13.09 47.91 -11.88
CA GLY A 115 12.89 47.18 -10.63
C GLY A 115 14.12 46.36 -10.24
N ASN A 116 14.31 46.09 -8.94
CA ASN A 116 15.31 45.12 -8.50
C ASN A 116 14.89 43.68 -8.88
N PHE A 117 15.86 42.77 -8.99
CA PHE A 117 15.61 41.37 -9.40
C PHE A 117 14.50 40.68 -8.58
N THR A 118 14.48 40.91 -7.27
CA THR A 118 13.47 40.34 -6.36
C THR A 118 12.05 40.73 -6.76
N SER A 119 11.80 42.01 -7.03
CA SER A 119 10.47 42.48 -7.46
C SER A 119 10.03 41.86 -8.78
N ASN A 120 10.96 41.77 -9.76
CA ASN A 120 10.68 41.13 -11.05
C ASN A 120 10.37 39.63 -10.88
N TYR A 121 11.11 38.96 -10.00
CA TYR A 121 10.91 37.55 -9.67
C TYR A 121 9.56 37.30 -9.01
N GLU A 122 9.17 38.08 -7.98
CA GLU A 122 7.88 37.93 -7.31
C GLU A 122 6.69 38.09 -8.27
N GLN A 123 6.76 39.08 -9.18
CA GLN A 123 5.72 39.33 -10.17
C GLN A 123 5.58 38.16 -11.15
N ILE A 124 6.69 37.69 -11.71
CA ILE A 124 6.70 36.55 -12.65
C ILE A 124 6.25 35.28 -11.98
N PHE A 125 6.79 34.99 -10.79
CA PHE A 125 6.44 33.81 -10.00
C PHE A 125 4.94 33.78 -9.73
N THR A 126 4.38 34.88 -9.20
CA THR A 126 2.96 34.98 -8.87
C THR A 126 2.09 34.77 -10.11
N LYS A 127 2.39 35.48 -11.20
CA LYS A 127 1.65 35.39 -12.47
C LYS A 127 1.66 33.97 -13.04
N ASN A 128 2.80 33.28 -13.01
CA ASN A 128 2.92 31.95 -13.57
C ASN A 128 2.34 30.87 -12.64
N TYR A 129 2.52 31.00 -11.32
CA TYR A 129 1.90 30.12 -10.34
C TYR A 129 0.37 30.16 -10.40
N GLN A 130 -0.23 31.35 -10.52
CA GLN A 130 -1.69 31.51 -10.62
C GLN A 130 -2.28 30.84 -11.87
N LYS A 131 -1.51 30.71 -12.96
CA LYS A 131 -1.94 30.01 -14.19
C LYS A 131 -1.86 28.49 -14.09
N LEU A 132 -1.21 27.94 -13.08
CA LEU A 132 -1.08 26.50 -12.93
C LEU A 132 -2.42 25.87 -12.52
N PRO A 133 -2.77 24.70 -13.07
CA PRO A 133 -3.87 23.90 -12.53
C PRO A 133 -3.53 23.49 -11.09
N LEU A 134 -4.55 23.28 -10.25
CA LEU A 134 -4.37 23.00 -8.83
C LEU A 134 -3.44 21.80 -8.57
N LEU A 135 -3.60 20.71 -9.31
CA LEU A 135 -2.75 19.53 -9.18
C LEU A 135 -1.27 19.84 -9.45
N ALA A 136 -0.97 20.73 -10.39
CA ALA A 136 0.40 21.19 -10.60
C ALA A 136 0.87 22.09 -9.46
N LYS A 137 0.02 23.02 -8.96
CA LYS A 137 0.33 23.89 -7.82
C LYS A 137 0.76 23.08 -6.58
N GLN A 138 0.08 21.98 -6.27
CA GLN A 138 0.42 21.12 -5.12
C GLN A 138 1.78 20.41 -5.25
N LEU A 139 2.30 20.27 -6.47
CA LEU A 139 3.61 19.67 -6.74
C LEU A 139 4.75 20.71 -6.76
N ILE A 140 4.44 22.01 -6.84
CA ILE A 140 5.45 23.07 -6.89
C ILE A 140 6.35 23.11 -5.65
N PRO A 141 5.85 22.96 -4.40
CA PRO A 141 6.70 23.00 -3.21
C PRO A 141 7.88 22.02 -3.26
N GLU A 142 7.73 20.86 -3.90
CA GLU A 142 8.81 19.87 -4.07
C GLU A 142 10.01 20.41 -4.85
N SER A 143 9.80 21.38 -5.75
CA SER A 143 10.87 22.02 -6.51
C SER A 143 11.75 22.94 -5.65
N PHE A 144 11.33 23.23 -4.42
CA PHE A 144 12.00 24.14 -3.47
C PHE A 144 12.54 23.43 -2.21
N LYS A 145 12.51 22.09 -2.15
CA LYS A 145 12.98 21.29 -0.99
C LYS A 145 14.46 20.90 -1.01
N PHE A 146 15.28 21.50 -1.88
CA PHE A 146 16.71 21.18 -1.96
C PHE A 146 17.43 21.48 -0.63
N LYS A 147 18.28 20.55 -0.18
CA LYS A 147 19.07 20.71 1.06
C LYS A 147 19.93 21.96 0.98
N GLU A 148 19.69 22.89 1.88
CA GLU A 148 20.46 24.13 1.99
C GLU A 148 21.96 23.83 2.12
N GLY A 149 22.78 24.51 1.31
CA GLY A 149 24.24 24.33 1.31
C GLY A 149 24.77 23.04 0.67
N PHE A 150 23.94 22.06 0.27
CA PHE A 150 24.43 20.84 -0.41
C PHE A 150 25.17 21.18 -1.69
N SER A 151 24.53 21.94 -2.59
CA SER A 151 25.15 22.34 -3.86
C SER A 151 26.43 23.16 -3.67
N LYS A 152 26.48 24.02 -2.64
CA LYS A 152 27.69 24.77 -2.27
C LYS A 152 28.84 23.82 -1.87
N LYS A 153 28.56 22.83 -1.03
CA LYS A 153 29.54 21.82 -0.60
C LYS A 153 30.05 20.98 -1.77
N GLU A 154 29.17 20.58 -2.69
CA GLU A 154 29.56 19.83 -3.89
C GLU A 154 30.45 20.67 -4.83
N VAL A 155 30.14 21.97 -5.01
CA VAL A 155 31.05 22.88 -5.74
C VAL A 155 32.43 22.90 -5.09
N GLN A 156 32.51 23.17 -3.78
CA GLN A 156 33.77 23.22 -3.05
C GLN A 156 34.57 21.90 -3.13
N LYS A 157 33.87 20.77 -3.03
CA LYS A 157 34.47 19.43 -3.16
C LYS A 157 35.06 19.21 -4.56
N ILE A 158 34.33 19.55 -5.62
CA ILE A 158 34.83 19.40 -6.99
C ILE A 158 36.05 20.29 -7.22
N LEU A 159 36.02 21.55 -6.76
CA LEU A 159 37.17 22.46 -6.86
C LEU A 159 38.41 21.93 -6.11
N LYS A 160 38.20 21.25 -4.99
CA LYS A 160 39.29 20.65 -4.21
C LYS A 160 39.86 19.39 -4.86
N ASP A 161 38.98 18.48 -5.27
CA ASP A 161 39.36 17.08 -5.54
C ASP A 161 39.51 16.77 -7.05
N SER A 162 38.98 17.62 -7.94
CA SER A 162 38.83 17.31 -9.36
C SER A 162 39.67 18.15 -10.33
N ILE A 163 40.40 19.14 -9.82
CA ILE A 163 41.29 20.01 -10.60
C ILE A 163 42.73 19.57 -10.36
N MET A 164 43.40 19.09 -11.41
CA MET A 164 44.82 18.71 -11.38
C MET A 164 45.53 19.40 -12.53
N GLN A 165 46.64 20.09 -12.25
CA GLN A 165 47.43 20.82 -13.27
C GLN A 165 46.53 21.72 -14.14
N ASP A 166 45.71 22.55 -13.48
CA ASP A 166 44.75 23.48 -14.12
C ASP A 166 43.84 22.83 -15.16
N SER A 167 43.50 21.56 -14.94
CA SER A 167 42.66 20.78 -15.83
C SER A 167 41.57 20.07 -15.06
N ILE A 168 40.37 20.02 -15.64
CA ILE A 168 39.19 19.33 -15.13
C ILE A 168 38.64 18.38 -16.19
N SER A 169 38.18 17.19 -15.79
CA SER A 169 37.51 16.26 -16.71
C SER A 169 36.17 16.83 -17.18
N ILE A 170 35.71 16.49 -18.40
CA ILE A 170 34.37 16.89 -18.87
C ILE A 170 33.28 16.52 -17.86
N LYS A 171 33.34 15.30 -17.30
CA LYS A 171 32.37 14.84 -16.29
C LYS A 171 32.32 15.76 -15.07
N ASN A 172 33.48 16.11 -14.51
CA ASN A 172 33.55 16.96 -13.32
C ASN A 172 33.23 18.42 -13.66
N ALA A 173 33.54 18.89 -14.88
CA ALA A 173 33.16 20.21 -15.35
C ALA A 173 31.64 20.38 -15.46
N VAL A 174 30.92 19.37 -15.99
CA VAL A 174 29.45 19.36 -16.02
C VAL A 174 28.89 19.40 -14.60
N LEU A 175 29.41 18.57 -13.69
CA LEU A 175 28.96 18.56 -12.29
C LEU A 175 29.22 19.90 -11.60
N LEU A 176 30.39 20.51 -11.82
CA LEU A 176 30.74 21.82 -11.27
C LEU A 176 29.74 22.89 -11.75
N CYS A 177 29.49 22.97 -13.05
CA CYS A 177 28.53 23.92 -13.63
C CYS A 177 27.10 23.65 -13.13
N LYS A 178 26.69 22.39 -13.00
CA LYS A 178 25.37 22.00 -12.52
C LYS A 178 25.16 22.38 -11.05
N HIS A 179 26.09 22.05 -10.17
CA HIS A 179 25.99 22.39 -8.76
C HIS A 179 26.10 23.90 -8.52
N PHE A 180 26.93 24.62 -9.29
CA PHE A 180 26.98 26.08 -9.21
C PHE A 180 25.67 26.73 -9.64
N ASN A 181 25.08 26.30 -10.77
CA ASN A 181 23.75 26.78 -11.18
C ASN A 181 22.69 26.60 -10.09
N TYR A 182 22.65 25.44 -9.45
CA TYR A 182 21.74 25.20 -8.32
C TYR A 182 22.06 26.08 -7.12
N HIS A 183 23.34 26.26 -6.80
CA HIS A 183 23.76 27.14 -5.72
C HIS A 183 23.25 28.57 -5.95
N THR A 184 23.49 29.13 -7.14
CA THR A 184 23.03 30.48 -7.54
C THR A 184 21.52 30.60 -7.49
N LEU A 185 20.80 29.64 -8.09
CA LEU A 185 19.34 29.62 -8.06
C LEU A 185 18.80 29.65 -6.62
N ILE A 186 19.32 28.77 -5.75
CA ILE A 186 18.87 28.69 -4.36
C ILE A 186 19.17 30.00 -3.63
N SER A 187 20.40 30.52 -3.73
CA SER A 187 20.81 31.73 -3.01
C SER A 187 20.03 32.98 -3.45
N GLU A 188 19.65 33.08 -4.73
CA GLU A 188 18.98 34.25 -5.25
C GLU A 188 17.45 34.20 -5.12
N THR A 189 16.86 33.01 -5.09
CA THR A 189 15.39 32.89 -5.23
C THR A 189 14.68 32.27 -4.03
N PHE A 190 15.28 31.35 -3.28
CA PHE A 190 14.51 30.54 -2.30
C PHE A 190 14.02 31.36 -1.11
N SER A 191 14.79 32.36 -0.66
CA SER A 191 14.40 33.28 0.41
C SER A 191 13.14 34.09 0.06
N THR A 192 12.87 34.29 -1.22
CA THR A 192 11.69 34.99 -1.75
C THR A 192 10.57 34.00 -2.11
N ALA A 193 10.91 32.94 -2.85
CA ALA A 193 9.97 31.96 -3.38
C ALA A 193 9.23 31.19 -2.29
N ILE A 194 9.91 30.76 -1.22
CA ILE A 194 9.29 29.94 -0.16
C ILE A 194 8.22 30.72 0.62
N PRO A 195 8.48 31.94 1.12
CA PRO A 195 7.42 32.76 1.74
C PRO A 195 6.30 33.11 0.77
N LEU A 196 6.63 33.42 -0.49
CA LEU A 196 5.63 33.75 -1.52
C LEU A 196 4.70 32.57 -1.83
N LEU A 197 5.25 31.36 -1.99
CA LEU A 197 4.46 30.13 -2.16
C LEU A 197 3.47 29.95 -1.01
N LYS A 198 3.96 30.07 0.23
CA LYS A 198 3.11 29.95 1.42
C LYS A 198 2.01 31.01 1.45
N LYS A 199 2.32 32.24 1.04
CA LYS A 199 1.34 33.33 0.92
C LYS A 199 0.26 32.98 -0.10
N LEU A 200 0.64 32.61 -1.32
CA LEU A 200 -0.29 32.28 -2.41
C LEU A 200 -1.19 31.09 -2.05
N GLU A 201 -0.65 30.06 -1.41
CA GLU A 201 -1.46 28.94 -0.92
C GLU A 201 -2.46 29.35 0.17
N ASN A 202 -2.03 30.20 1.11
CA ASN A 202 -2.88 30.71 2.18
C ASN A 202 -3.97 31.65 1.67
N GLU A 203 -3.84 32.25 0.49
CA GLU A 203 -4.90 33.05 -0.14
C GLU A 203 -6.02 32.16 -0.69
N GLU A 204 -5.70 30.98 -1.22
CA GLU A 204 -6.68 30.06 -1.80
C GLU A 204 -7.34 29.16 -0.74
N PHE A 205 -6.57 28.64 0.21
CA PHE A 205 -7.05 27.66 1.18
C PHE A 205 -6.95 28.16 2.62
N PHE A 206 -7.91 27.75 3.44
CA PHE A 206 -7.82 27.83 4.88
C PHE A 206 -7.40 26.47 5.42
N VAL A 207 -6.26 26.43 6.10
CA VAL A 207 -5.75 25.25 6.80
C VAL A 207 -5.73 25.57 8.28
N LYS A 208 -6.51 24.83 9.07
CA LYS A 208 -6.44 24.89 10.53
C LYS A 208 -5.93 23.54 11.03
N ASP A 209 -4.71 23.57 11.54
CA ASP A 209 -4.07 22.44 12.18
C ASP A 209 -4.15 22.58 13.71
N SER A 210 -3.84 21.50 14.40
CA SER A 210 -3.68 21.43 15.86
C SER A 210 -4.97 21.72 16.63
N VAL A 211 -6.12 21.26 16.11
CA VAL A 211 -7.41 21.40 16.77
C VAL A 211 -7.59 20.25 17.75
N VAL A 212 -8.07 20.56 18.96
CA VAL A 212 -8.45 19.57 19.98
C VAL A 212 -9.95 19.68 20.23
N VAL A 213 -10.67 18.59 19.97
CA VAL A 213 -12.09 18.42 20.25
C VAL A 213 -12.21 17.62 21.55
N LYS A 214 -12.94 18.18 22.52
CA LYS A 214 -13.27 17.49 23.77
C LYS A 214 -14.55 16.71 23.58
N THR A 215 -14.46 15.40 23.79
CA THR A 215 -15.64 14.52 23.79
C THR A 215 -16.55 14.84 24.98
N LYS A 216 -17.80 14.38 24.96
CA LYS A 216 -18.75 14.48 26.08
C LYS A 216 -18.20 13.86 27.37
N LYS A 217 -17.33 12.87 27.23
CA LYS A 217 -16.64 12.18 28.34
C LYS A 217 -15.29 12.81 28.71
N GLY A 218 -14.89 13.92 28.10
CA GLY A 218 -13.67 14.68 28.42
C GLY A 218 -12.40 14.25 27.67
N ASN A 219 -12.43 13.14 26.91
CA ASN A 219 -11.33 12.67 26.07
C ASN A 219 -11.02 13.66 24.94
N GLU A 220 -9.78 13.64 24.46
CA GLU A 220 -9.25 14.51 23.41
C GLU A 220 -9.14 13.78 22.08
N ILE A 221 -9.95 14.21 21.11
CA ILE A 221 -9.77 13.89 19.70
C ILE A 221 -9.10 15.07 19.03
N THR A 222 -8.09 14.80 18.21
CA THR A 222 -7.33 15.86 17.56
C THR A 222 -7.50 15.80 16.07
N LEU A 223 -7.53 16.97 15.44
CA LEU A 223 -7.80 17.06 14.02
C LEU A 223 -7.11 18.25 13.37
N PHE A 224 -7.01 18.19 12.05
CA PHE A 224 -6.85 19.36 11.21
C PHE A 224 -7.94 19.38 10.15
N TYR A 225 -8.23 20.55 9.61
CA TYR A 225 -9.18 20.68 8.52
C TYR A 225 -8.74 21.72 7.48
N VAL A 226 -9.19 21.48 6.25
CA VAL A 226 -8.88 22.29 5.07
C VAL A 226 -10.17 22.61 4.32
N PHE A 227 -10.35 23.87 3.96
CA PHE A 227 -11.40 24.25 3.00
C PHE A 227 -10.93 25.37 2.06
N ASP A 228 -11.55 25.42 0.88
CA ASP A 228 -11.36 26.47 -0.10
C ASP A 228 -12.07 27.76 0.34
N LYS A 229 -11.30 28.86 0.46
CA LYS A 229 -11.75 30.20 0.88
C LYS A 229 -12.61 30.91 -0.16
N LYS A 230 -12.52 30.51 -1.44
CA LYS A 230 -13.28 31.11 -2.55
C LYS A 230 -14.77 30.81 -2.43
N ILE A 231 -15.13 29.70 -1.81
CA ILE A 231 -16.52 29.28 -1.67
C ILE A 231 -17.08 29.77 -0.33
N LYS A 232 -18.05 30.70 -0.39
CA LYS A 232 -18.60 31.43 0.77
C LYS A 232 -19.81 30.78 1.46
N ARG A 233 -20.39 29.74 0.86
CA ARG A 233 -21.53 29.02 1.44
C ARG A 233 -21.09 27.79 2.25
N PRO A 234 -21.85 27.35 3.25
CA PRO A 234 -21.62 26.08 3.92
C PRO A 234 -21.61 24.91 2.92
N LYS A 235 -20.80 23.90 3.21
CA LYS A 235 -20.48 22.79 2.29
C LYS A 235 -20.53 21.42 2.99
N PRO A 236 -20.69 20.33 2.23
CA PRO A 236 -20.55 18.99 2.76
C PRO A 236 -19.11 18.72 3.17
N SER A 237 -18.95 17.85 4.14
CA SER A 237 -17.66 17.50 4.73
C SER A 237 -17.25 16.08 4.38
N ILE A 238 -15.96 15.87 4.13
CA ILE A 238 -15.33 14.55 4.02
C ILE A 238 -14.44 14.36 5.25
N LEU A 239 -14.73 13.33 6.03
CA LEU A 239 -14.00 12.97 7.24
C LEU A 239 -13.13 11.74 7.00
N HIS A 240 -11.83 11.90 7.27
CA HIS A 240 -10.87 10.83 7.50
C HIS A 240 -10.68 10.66 9.01
N PHE A 241 -10.71 9.43 9.52
CA PHE A 241 -10.47 9.14 10.93
C PHE A 241 -9.44 8.03 11.07
N SER A 242 -8.25 8.36 11.57
CA SER A 242 -7.06 7.51 11.47
C SER A 242 -6.29 7.34 12.79
N THR A 243 -5.45 6.32 12.85
CA THR A 243 -4.38 6.19 13.85
C THR A 243 -3.02 6.64 13.34
N TYR A 244 -2.94 7.07 12.08
CA TYR A 244 -1.68 7.41 11.43
C TYR A 244 -1.58 8.90 11.18
N ILE A 245 -0.57 9.52 11.78
CA ILE A 245 -0.06 10.81 11.33
C ILE A 245 1.12 10.56 10.39
N GLY A 246 1.01 10.96 9.12
CA GLY A 246 2.16 10.96 8.20
C GLY A 246 2.70 12.37 8.02
N ASN A 247 3.39 12.61 6.91
CA ASN A 247 3.88 13.95 6.60
C ASN A 247 2.69 14.89 6.32
N ASN A 248 2.45 15.84 7.24
CA ASN A 248 1.34 16.80 7.16
C ASN A 248 1.28 17.49 5.78
N ASP A 249 2.43 17.77 5.14
CA ASP A 249 2.48 18.39 3.81
C ASP A 249 1.73 17.58 2.75
N TYR A 250 1.89 16.25 2.74
CA TYR A 250 1.24 15.38 1.75
C TYR A 250 -0.28 15.35 1.95
N PHE A 251 -0.72 15.14 3.19
CA PHE A 251 -2.15 15.07 3.51
C PHE A 251 -2.85 16.41 3.32
N ILE A 252 -2.20 17.52 3.65
CA ILE A 252 -2.71 18.87 3.39
C ILE A 252 -2.86 19.10 1.88
N SER A 253 -1.88 18.68 1.07
CA SER A 253 -1.98 18.80 -0.40
C SER A 253 -3.14 17.98 -0.97
N ALA A 254 -3.33 16.74 -0.51
CA ALA A 254 -4.50 15.94 -0.87
C ALA A 254 -5.82 16.59 -0.43
N ALA A 255 -5.85 17.14 0.79
CA ALA A 255 -7.00 17.85 1.32
C ALA A 255 -7.35 19.11 0.51
N LYS A 256 -6.35 19.88 0.05
CA LYS A 256 -6.56 21.06 -0.81
C LYS A 256 -7.22 20.68 -2.14
N ILE A 257 -6.81 19.57 -2.77
CA ILE A 257 -7.42 19.08 -4.02
C ILE A 257 -8.91 18.78 -3.82
N ASN A 258 -9.27 18.09 -2.74
CA ASN A 258 -10.66 17.77 -2.46
C ASN A 258 -11.46 19.01 -2.01
N ALA A 259 -10.82 19.97 -1.32
CA ALA A 259 -11.44 21.21 -0.91
C ALA A 259 -11.85 22.11 -2.08
N ASP A 260 -11.04 22.16 -3.14
CA ASP A 260 -11.32 22.88 -4.39
C ASP A 260 -12.54 22.30 -5.15
N ARG A 261 -12.82 21.01 -4.96
CA ARG A 261 -14.08 20.39 -5.44
C ARG A 261 -15.30 20.80 -4.64
N GLY A 262 -15.17 21.68 -3.65
CA GLY A 262 -16.28 22.19 -2.85
C GLY A 262 -16.65 21.31 -1.66
N TYR A 263 -15.66 20.67 -1.04
CA TYR A 263 -15.80 19.97 0.23
C TYR A 263 -15.06 20.70 1.36
N ASN A 264 -15.45 20.43 2.60
CA ASN A 264 -14.58 20.65 3.76
C ASN A 264 -13.88 19.33 4.07
N ILE A 265 -12.56 19.32 4.19
CA ILE A 265 -11.80 18.09 4.45
C ILE A 265 -11.31 18.11 5.88
N ILE A 266 -11.64 17.06 6.63
CA ILE A 266 -11.25 16.89 8.03
C ILE A 266 -10.45 15.61 8.15
N TYR A 267 -9.28 15.70 8.77
CA TYR A 267 -8.52 14.55 9.25
C TYR A 267 -8.54 14.58 10.77
N ALA A 268 -9.24 13.62 11.36
CA ALA A 268 -9.26 13.40 12.79
C ALA A 268 -8.42 12.17 13.15
N PHE A 269 -7.85 12.19 14.34
CA PHE A 269 -6.98 11.13 14.83
C PHE A 269 -7.52 10.54 16.13
N SER A 270 -7.41 9.22 16.23
CA SER A 270 -7.81 8.47 17.44
C SER A 270 -7.08 8.96 18.69
N ARG A 271 -7.59 8.58 19.86
CA ARG A 271 -7.05 8.99 21.17
C ARG A 271 -5.57 8.65 21.31
N GLY A 272 -4.83 9.54 21.97
CA GLY A 272 -3.38 9.46 22.15
C GLY A 272 -2.53 9.72 20.90
N ILE A 273 -3.16 9.93 19.74
CA ILE A 273 -2.48 10.28 18.49
C ILE A 273 -2.38 11.80 18.33
N TYR A 274 -1.31 12.22 17.64
CA TYR A 274 -0.98 13.60 17.32
C TYR A 274 -0.84 14.51 18.54
N LEU A 275 -1.87 15.28 18.92
CA LEU A 275 -1.81 16.18 20.07
C LEU A 275 -2.52 15.62 21.30
N SER A 276 -3.34 14.58 21.15
CA SER A 276 -4.14 14.00 22.22
C SER A 276 -3.24 13.56 23.37
N LYS A 277 -3.68 13.84 24.61
CA LYS A 277 -2.99 13.40 25.84
C LYS A 277 -3.50 12.07 26.38
N ASP A 278 -4.56 11.52 25.78
CA ASP A 278 -5.13 10.25 26.20
C ASP A 278 -4.19 9.07 25.88
N GLU A 279 -4.52 7.91 26.43
CA GLU A 279 -3.82 6.67 26.10
C GLU A 279 -4.15 6.17 24.69
N ILE A 280 -3.15 5.56 24.05
CA ILE A 280 -3.29 4.95 22.72
C ILE A 280 -3.93 3.57 22.89
N ASN A 281 -5.20 3.46 22.51
CA ASN A 281 -5.97 2.22 22.52
C ASN A 281 -6.74 2.09 21.19
N PRO A 282 -6.08 1.67 20.10
CA PRO A 282 -6.71 1.58 18.78
C PRO A 282 -7.87 0.57 18.78
N PHE A 283 -8.89 0.85 17.99
CA PHE A 283 -10.15 0.08 17.86
C PHE A 283 -11.08 0.12 19.10
N GLU A 284 -10.67 0.75 20.19
CA GLU A 284 -11.40 0.65 21.47
C GLU A 284 -12.58 1.60 21.56
N PHE A 285 -12.50 2.78 20.94
CA PHE A 285 -13.41 3.91 21.20
C PHE A 285 -13.99 4.55 19.93
N GLU A 286 -13.66 4.04 18.74
CA GLU A 286 -14.07 4.61 17.45
C GLU A 286 -15.58 4.63 17.25
N VAL A 287 -16.33 3.72 17.88
CA VAL A 287 -17.80 3.68 17.84
C VAL A 287 -18.39 5.00 18.36
N GLU A 288 -17.84 5.53 19.45
CA GLU A 288 -18.25 6.79 20.05
C GLU A 288 -17.55 7.98 19.42
N ASP A 289 -16.22 7.94 19.35
CA ASP A 289 -15.39 9.12 19.05
C ASP A 289 -15.63 9.66 17.65
N VAL A 290 -15.81 8.79 16.66
CA VAL A 290 -16.08 9.21 15.28
C VAL A 290 -17.40 9.98 15.20
N ASN A 291 -18.43 9.53 15.91
CA ASN A 291 -19.72 10.21 15.93
C ASN A 291 -19.67 11.55 16.67
N GLU A 292 -18.80 11.69 17.68
CA GLU A 292 -18.56 12.98 18.34
C GLU A 292 -17.82 13.98 17.44
N VAL A 293 -16.90 13.51 16.59
CA VAL A 293 -16.28 14.36 15.55
C VAL A 293 -17.32 14.78 14.52
N ILE A 294 -18.21 13.89 14.09
CA ILE A 294 -19.30 14.22 13.15
C ILE A 294 -20.21 15.28 13.78
N ASP A 295 -20.63 15.12 15.04
CA ASP A 295 -21.43 16.12 15.76
C ASP A 295 -20.70 17.48 15.83
N TRP A 296 -19.39 17.48 16.14
CA TRP A 296 -18.58 18.70 16.12
C TRP A 296 -18.57 19.37 14.74
N ILE A 297 -18.40 18.59 13.65
CA ILE A 297 -18.44 19.10 12.27
C ILE A 297 -19.77 19.79 11.96
N THR A 298 -20.90 19.22 12.39
CA THR A 298 -22.23 19.81 12.10
C THR A 298 -22.49 21.14 12.79
N LYS A 299 -21.75 21.45 13.86
CA LYS A 299 -21.87 22.71 14.61
C LYS A 299 -21.03 23.85 14.03
N GLN A 300 -20.21 23.57 13.02
CA GLN A 300 -19.34 24.56 12.42
C GLN A 300 -20.09 25.41 11.39
N THR A 301 -19.83 26.71 11.35
CA THR A 301 -20.49 27.65 10.43
C THR A 301 -20.23 27.39 8.95
N TRP A 302 -19.17 26.64 8.64
CA TRP A 302 -18.79 26.24 7.28
C TRP A 302 -19.43 24.91 6.83
N SER A 303 -20.14 24.21 7.70
CA SER A 303 -20.73 22.89 7.43
C SER A 303 -22.19 23.00 6.98
N ASP A 304 -22.57 22.28 5.93
CA ASP A 304 -23.98 22.16 5.51
C ASP A 304 -24.74 21.03 6.22
N GLY A 305 -24.09 20.38 7.22
CA GLY A 305 -24.67 19.29 8.00
C GLY A 305 -24.60 17.91 7.34
N LYS A 306 -24.00 17.77 6.14
CA LYS A 306 -23.76 16.47 5.51
C LYS A 306 -22.30 16.06 5.65
N VAL A 307 -22.07 14.81 6.07
CA VAL A 307 -20.74 14.22 6.21
C VAL A 307 -20.68 12.93 5.40
N GLY A 308 -19.62 12.79 4.60
CA GLY A 308 -19.17 11.51 4.06
C GLY A 308 -17.86 11.10 4.73
N MET A 309 -17.57 9.80 4.76
CA MET A 309 -16.27 9.32 5.21
C MET A 309 -15.59 8.47 4.13
N ILE A 310 -14.26 8.47 4.14
CA ILE A 310 -13.41 7.69 3.23
C ILE A 310 -12.08 7.39 3.92
N GLY A 311 -11.46 6.29 3.51
CA GLY A 311 -10.16 5.84 3.98
C GLY A 311 -10.10 4.32 3.94
N GLY A 312 -8.90 3.78 4.11
CA GLY A 312 -8.72 2.33 4.09
C GLY A 312 -7.97 1.74 5.27
N SER A 313 -7.96 0.41 5.34
CA SER A 313 -7.44 -0.34 6.48
C SER A 313 -8.12 0.09 7.79
N TYR A 314 -7.38 0.66 8.74
CA TYR A 314 -7.91 1.24 9.98
C TYR A 314 -8.97 2.31 9.73
N ASP A 315 -8.74 3.19 8.76
CA ASP A 315 -9.71 4.25 8.41
C ASP A 315 -10.97 3.63 7.77
N GLY A 316 -10.86 2.46 7.15
CA GLY A 316 -11.99 1.65 6.72
C GLY A 316 -12.79 1.11 7.91
N PHE A 317 -12.11 0.60 8.93
CA PHE A 317 -12.73 0.17 10.19
C PHE A 317 -13.45 1.33 10.89
N SER A 318 -12.83 2.50 11.03
CA SER A 318 -13.40 3.63 11.75
C SER A 318 -14.72 4.11 11.13
N GLN A 319 -14.85 4.00 9.81
CA GLN A 319 -16.11 4.22 9.10
C GLN A 319 -17.20 3.25 9.54
N TRP A 320 -16.91 1.95 9.58
CA TRP A 320 -17.89 0.96 10.02
C TRP A 320 -18.19 1.08 11.52
N ALA A 321 -17.20 1.39 12.36
CA ALA A 321 -17.41 1.66 13.78
C ALA A 321 -18.44 2.78 13.99
N ALA A 322 -18.35 3.87 13.21
CA ALA A 322 -19.31 4.97 13.26
C ALA A 322 -20.75 4.53 12.96
N THR A 323 -20.94 3.56 12.05
CA THR A 323 -22.28 3.06 11.68
C THR A 323 -22.96 2.23 12.77
N LYS A 324 -22.22 1.73 13.77
CA LYS A 324 -22.82 1.00 14.90
C LYS A 324 -23.80 1.91 15.68
N ASN A 325 -23.47 3.19 15.79
CA ASN A 325 -24.32 4.25 16.33
C ASN A 325 -24.46 5.39 15.29
N LEU A 326 -25.06 5.07 14.14
CA LEU A 326 -25.11 5.94 12.97
C LEU A 326 -25.64 7.37 13.28
N HIS A 327 -24.75 8.37 13.20
CA HIS A 327 -25.13 9.77 13.31
C HIS A 327 -25.93 10.24 12.07
N PRO A 328 -27.04 11.00 12.21
CA PRO A 328 -27.90 11.39 11.09
C PRO A 328 -27.20 12.25 10.03
N ALA A 329 -26.11 12.94 10.39
CA ALA A 329 -25.30 13.70 9.44
C ALA A 329 -24.42 12.83 8.53
N LEU A 330 -24.10 11.60 8.92
CA LEU A 330 -23.34 10.68 8.09
C LEU A 330 -24.23 10.18 6.95
N LYS A 331 -23.89 10.52 5.71
CA LYS A 331 -24.71 10.21 4.53
C LYS A 331 -24.15 9.08 3.68
N THR A 332 -22.85 8.81 3.76
CA THR A 332 -22.21 7.69 3.07
C THR A 332 -20.82 7.41 3.64
N ILE A 333 -20.36 6.17 3.46
CA ILE A 333 -18.99 5.75 3.75
C ILE A 333 -18.37 5.08 2.51
N ILE A 334 -17.06 5.26 2.33
CA ILE A 334 -16.24 4.65 1.28
C ILE A 334 -15.06 3.89 1.93
N PRO A 335 -15.33 2.73 2.56
CA PRO A 335 -14.29 1.92 3.18
C PRO A 335 -13.49 1.14 2.12
N ALA A 336 -12.20 1.41 2.03
CA ALA A 336 -11.26 0.67 1.18
C ALA A 336 -10.46 -0.35 2.00
N ALA A 337 -10.31 -1.59 1.56
CA ALA A 337 -9.51 -2.62 2.27
C ALA A 337 -9.76 -2.62 3.79
N SER A 338 -11.03 -2.67 4.20
CA SER A 338 -11.42 -2.34 5.56
C SER A 338 -11.07 -3.46 6.52
N VAL A 339 -10.37 -3.12 7.61
CA VAL A 339 -10.14 -4.06 8.71
C VAL A 339 -11.46 -4.50 9.35
N GLY A 340 -11.64 -5.81 9.48
CA GLY A 340 -12.66 -6.43 10.32
C GLY A 340 -12.06 -6.77 11.67
N PHE A 341 -12.15 -5.87 12.65
CA PHE A 341 -11.51 -6.08 13.96
C PHE A 341 -12.04 -7.33 14.67
N GLY A 342 -11.17 -8.32 14.92
CA GLY A 342 -11.50 -9.66 15.41
C GLY A 342 -11.91 -10.68 14.34
N ILE A 343 -11.94 -10.30 13.05
CA ILE A 343 -12.29 -11.14 11.89
C ILE A 343 -11.05 -11.50 11.07
N ASP A 344 -10.26 -10.49 10.68
CA ASP A 344 -9.02 -10.63 9.89
C ASP A 344 -7.79 -10.03 10.57
N PHE A 345 -7.98 -9.02 11.41
CA PHE A 345 -6.97 -8.46 12.29
C PHE A 345 -7.53 -8.31 13.71
N PRO A 346 -6.79 -8.66 14.78
CA PRO A 346 -5.40 -9.14 14.80
C PRO A 346 -5.26 -10.67 14.62
N MET A 347 -6.37 -11.35 14.33
CA MET A 347 -6.42 -12.78 14.09
C MET A 347 -7.20 -13.10 12.82
N PHE A 348 -6.77 -14.15 12.13
CA PHE A 348 -7.41 -14.65 10.93
C PHE A 348 -7.95 -16.06 11.22
N ASN A 349 -9.27 -16.25 11.14
CA ASN A 349 -9.92 -17.52 11.52
C ASN A 349 -9.45 -18.04 12.91
N ASN A 350 -9.44 -17.14 13.88
CA ASN A 350 -9.04 -17.40 15.27
C ASN A 350 -7.55 -17.79 15.45
N CYS A 351 -6.70 -17.55 14.45
CA CYS A 351 -5.24 -17.68 14.56
C CYS A 351 -4.62 -16.28 14.67
N PHE A 352 -4.02 -15.94 15.81
CA PHE A 352 -3.32 -14.65 15.98
C PHE A 352 -2.05 -14.57 15.11
N SER A 353 -1.72 -13.36 14.67
CA SER A 353 -0.51 -13.06 13.91
C SER A 353 0.48 -12.22 14.73
N PRO A 354 1.80 -12.53 14.71
CA PRO A 354 2.84 -11.65 15.24
C PRO A 354 2.78 -10.21 14.67
N TYR A 355 2.22 -10.04 13.47
CA TYR A 355 2.02 -8.74 12.83
C TYR A 355 1.28 -7.74 13.73
N MET A 356 0.37 -8.21 14.58
CA MET A 356 -0.37 -7.33 15.49
C MET A 356 0.55 -6.54 16.43
N LEU A 357 1.62 -7.17 16.94
CA LEU A 357 2.60 -6.48 17.78
C LEU A 357 3.43 -5.49 16.96
N ARG A 358 3.84 -5.87 15.74
CA ARG A 358 4.54 -4.98 14.82
C ARG A 358 3.73 -3.72 14.52
N TRP A 359 2.46 -3.89 14.18
CA TRP A 359 1.54 -2.79 13.94
C TRP A 359 1.31 -1.93 15.19
N LEU A 360 1.16 -2.52 16.38
CA LEU A 360 1.02 -1.76 17.62
C LEU A 360 2.25 -0.90 17.96
N THR A 361 3.44 -1.23 17.48
CA THR A 361 4.62 -0.36 17.65
C THR A 361 4.66 0.81 16.68
N HIS A 362 3.96 0.68 15.55
CA HIS A 362 3.80 1.71 14.52
C HIS A 362 2.84 2.81 14.99
N VAL A 363 1.75 2.41 15.64
CA VAL A 363 0.72 3.32 16.16
C VAL A 363 1.22 4.04 17.41
N LYS A 364 1.56 5.32 17.24
CA LYS A 364 2.11 6.19 18.27
C LYS A 364 1.65 7.62 18.08
N LYS A 365 1.87 8.46 19.11
CA LYS A 365 1.59 9.90 19.06
C LYS A 365 2.11 10.57 17.79
N LYS A 366 3.30 10.17 17.35
CA LYS A 366 3.77 10.31 15.97
C LYS A 366 4.03 8.92 15.42
N THR A 367 3.45 8.60 14.28
CA THR A 367 3.60 7.29 13.62
C THR A 367 5.07 6.94 13.44
N ASP A 368 5.44 5.72 13.83
CA ASP A 368 6.83 5.26 13.84
C ASP A 368 7.05 4.33 12.64
N PHE A 369 7.39 4.92 11.48
CA PHE A 369 7.68 4.17 10.26
C PHE A 369 9.03 3.43 10.37
N ASP A 370 10.03 4.04 11.01
CA ASP A 370 11.36 3.46 11.16
C ASP A 370 11.33 2.11 11.88
N ILE A 371 10.58 1.99 12.98
CA ILE A 371 10.44 0.71 13.66
C ILE A 371 9.60 -0.28 12.85
N PHE A 372 8.53 0.19 12.22
CA PHE A 372 7.60 -0.66 11.47
C PHE A 372 8.29 -1.29 10.25
N GLU A 373 9.10 -0.52 9.53
CA GLU A 373 9.80 -0.91 8.31
C GLU A 373 11.14 -1.62 8.59
N ASN A 374 11.59 -1.69 9.84
CA ASN A 374 12.81 -2.40 10.21
C ASN A 374 12.64 -3.92 10.12
N GLU A 375 12.72 -4.43 8.89
CA GLU A 375 12.49 -5.84 8.57
C GLU A 375 13.45 -6.75 9.35
N LYS A 376 14.74 -6.40 9.41
CA LYS A 376 15.75 -7.18 10.14
C LYS A 376 15.38 -7.37 11.61
N LYS A 377 14.91 -6.31 12.29
CA LYS A 377 14.49 -6.38 13.69
C LYS A 377 13.28 -7.31 13.85
N TRP A 378 12.25 -7.16 13.01
CA TRP A 378 11.04 -7.97 13.13
C TRP A 378 11.26 -9.43 12.75
N LEU A 379 12.06 -9.71 11.71
CA LEU A 379 12.47 -11.07 11.36
C LEU A 379 13.21 -11.71 12.53
N SER A 380 14.10 -10.96 13.19
CA SER A 380 14.77 -11.44 14.40
C SER A 380 13.77 -11.78 15.51
N VAL A 381 12.77 -10.93 15.76
CA VAL A 381 11.75 -11.20 16.80
C VAL A 381 10.94 -12.46 16.47
N TYR A 382 10.42 -12.58 15.25
CA TYR A 382 9.56 -13.69 14.85
C TYR A 382 10.34 -15.00 14.81
N ASN A 383 11.56 -14.98 14.26
CA ASN A 383 12.41 -16.16 14.19
C ASN A 383 12.91 -16.58 15.57
N THR A 384 13.19 -15.65 16.49
CA THR A 384 13.52 -15.99 17.88
C THR A 384 12.33 -16.64 18.58
N TYR A 385 11.12 -16.07 18.46
CA TYR A 385 9.89 -16.68 18.97
C TYR A 385 9.72 -18.11 18.47
N TYR A 386 9.81 -18.29 17.15
CA TYR A 386 9.61 -19.59 16.50
C TYR A 386 10.67 -20.63 16.89
N LYS A 387 11.95 -20.26 16.91
CA LYS A 387 13.06 -21.17 17.23
C LYS A 387 13.08 -21.59 18.69
N THR A 388 12.86 -20.63 19.60
CA THR A 388 12.85 -20.91 21.05
C THR A 388 11.60 -21.66 21.47
N GLY A 389 10.49 -21.51 20.71
CA GLY A 389 9.25 -22.20 21.01
C GLY A 389 8.58 -21.76 22.31
N VAL A 390 8.86 -20.52 22.74
CA VAL A 390 8.19 -19.92 23.89
C VAL A 390 6.72 -19.64 23.57
N ALA A 391 5.91 -19.44 24.62
CA ALA A 391 4.51 -19.08 24.48
C ALA A 391 4.33 -17.79 23.67
N PHE A 392 3.31 -17.74 22.83
CA PHE A 392 3.05 -16.59 21.95
C PHE A 392 2.76 -15.31 22.75
N ASN A 393 2.20 -15.44 23.97
CA ASN A 393 2.02 -14.32 24.89
C ASN A 393 3.34 -13.69 25.41
N LYS A 394 4.51 -14.26 25.07
CA LYS A 394 5.85 -13.70 25.36
C LYS A 394 6.48 -12.99 24.16
N LEU A 395 5.80 -12.86 23.03
CA LEU A 395 6.33 -12.19 21.84
C LEU A 395 6.77 -10.74 22.11
N ASP A 396 6.00 -10.00 22.91
CA ASP A 396 6.31 -8.64 23.33
C ASP A 396 7.59 -8.56 24.20
N SER A 397 7.76 -9.55 25.07
CA SER A 397 8.96 -9.73 25.89
C SER A 397 10.20 -10.00 25.02
N ILE A 398 10.07 -10.80 23.93
CA ILE A 398 11.14 -10.99 22.94
C ILE A 398 11.45 -9.70 22.18
N TYR A 399 10.41 -8.93 21.81
CA TYR A 399 10.61 -7.62 21.18
C TYR A 399 11.40 -6.67 22.08
N GLY A 400 11.18 -6.76 23.40
CA GLY A 400 11.95 -6.11 24.45
C GLY A 400 11.12 -5.27 25.42
N LYS A 401 9.78 -5.26 25.30
CA LYS A 401 8.89 -4.53 26.21
C LYS A 401 7.49 -5.14 26.19
N THR A 402 6.81 -5.13 27.33
CA THR A 402 5.41 -5.55 27.41
C THR A 402 4.51 -4.56 26.65
N ASN A 403 3.43 -5.07 26.07
CA ASN A 403 2.42 -4.25 25.41
C ASN A 403 1.01 -4.62 25.93
N SER A 404 0.37 -3.70 26.65
CA SER A 404 -0.94 -3.95 27.28
C SER A 404 -2.03 -4.28 26.27
N VAL A 405 -2.08 -3.60 25.13
CA VAL A 405 -3.07 -3.83 24.07
C VAL A 405 -2.90 -5.23 23.48
N PHE A 406 -1.67 -5.63 23.17
CA PHE A 406 -1.33 -6.99 22.72
C PHE A 406 -1.80 -8.05 23.74
N GLN A 407 -1.50 -7.87 25.02
CA GLN A 407 -1.89 -8.80 26.07
C GLN A 407 -3.42 -8.84 26.28
N THR A 408 -4.11 -7.71 26.12
CA THR A 408 -5.58 -7.68 26.17
C THR A 408 -6.19 -8.46 25.01
N TRP A 409 -5.71 -8.27 23.78
CA TRP A 409 -6.21 -8.98 22.60
C TRP A 409 -6.06 -10.50 22.72
N LEU A 410 -4.96 -10.98 23.29
CA LEU A 410 -4.74 -12.41 23.51
C LEU A 410 -5.74 -13.07 24.47
N LYS A 411 -6.38 -12.30 25.37
CA LYS A 411 -7.42 -12.82 26.27
C LYS A 411 -8.73 -13.14 25.54
N HIS A 412 -8.85 -12.76 24.27
CA HIS A 412 -10.06 -12.92 23.47
C HIS A 412 -9.80 -13.78 22.21
N PRO A 413 -9.43 -15.07 22.34
CA PRO A 413 -9.14 -15.95 21.20
C PRO A 413 -10.39 -16.35 20.39
N SER A 414 -11.59 -16.12 20.92
CA SER A 414 -12.86 -16.25 20.22
C SER A 414 -13.29 -14.89 19.66
N PHE A 415 -14.10 -14.85 18.60
CA PHE A 415 -14.81 -13.63 18.20
C PHE A 415 -15.97 -13.35 19.16
N ASP A 416 -15.64 -13.07 20.42
CA ASP A 416 -16.55 -12.87 21.55
C ASP A 416 -17.11 -11.44 21.66
N SER A 417 -17.75 -11.13 22.79
CA SER A 417 -18.37 -9.83 23.03
C SER A 417 -17.39 -8.65 23.01
N TYR A 418 -16.10 -8.87 23.28
CA TYR A 418 -15.09 -7.80 23.23
C TYR A 418 -15.01 -7.25 21.81
N TRP A 419 -14.73 -8.10 20.82
CA TRP A 419 -14.66 -7.68 19.41
C TRP A 419 -16.01 -7.19 18.88
N GLN A 420 -17.09 -7.91 19.19
CA GLN A 420 -18.45 -7.58 18.73
C GLN A 420 -18.93 -6.21 19.24
N SER A 421 -18.35 -5.68 20.33
CA SER A 421 -18.69 -4.36 20.85
C SER A 421 -18.09 -3.21 20.03
N LYS A 422 -17.03 -3.45 19.25
CA LYS A 422 -16.23 -2.41 18.57
C LYS A 422 -16.62 -2.17 17.11
N LEU A 423 -17.47 -3.01 16.54
CA LEU A 423 -17.95 -2.91 15.16
C LEU A 423 -19.44 -3.31 15.07
N PRO A 424 -20.15 -3.01 13.96
CA PRO A 424 -21.52 -3.48 13.77
C PRO A 424 -21.62 -5.00 13.80
N TYR A 425 -22.52 -5.54 14.62
CA TYR A 425 -22.72 -6.98 14.75
C TYR A 425 -24.21 -7.35 14.75
N LYS A 426 -24.57 -8.34 13.91
CA LYS A 426 -25.96 -8.84 13.76
C LYS A 426 -26.97 -7.70 13.56
N ARG A 427 -27.80 -7.44 14.57
CA ARG A 427 -28.90 -6.47 14.53
C ARG A 427 -28.43 -5.03 14.30
N ASP A 428 -27.16 -4.71 14.57
CA ASP A 428 -26.65 -3.36 14.33
C ASP A 428 -26.73 -3.00 12.83
N PHE A 429 -26.51 -3.98 11.95
CA PHE A 429 -26.57 -3.78 10.49
C PHE A 429 -27.97 -3.38 9.99
N THR A 430 -29.05 -3.74 10.71
CA THR A 430 -30.43 -3.38 10.28
C THR A 430 -30.69 -1.88 10.29
N LYS A 431 -29.86 -1.12 11.01
CA LYS A 431 -29.99 0.34 11.16
C LYS A 431 -29.15 1.12 10.15
N ILE A 432 -28.27 0.44 9.40
CA ILE A 432 -27.35 1.09 8.46
C ILE A 432 -28.11 1.33 7.16
N ASN A 433 -28.74 2.50 7.04
CA ASN A 433 -29.60 2.86 5.89
C ASN A 433 -28.98 3.94 4.99
N ILE A 434 -27.65 4.04 4.99
CA ILE A 434 -26.90 4.95 4.13
C ILE A 434 -26.30 4.19 2.94
N PRO A 435 -26.14 4.83 1.77
CA PRO A 435 -25.36 4.26 0.67
C PRO A 435 -23.90 3.99 1.09
N VAL A 436 -23.36 2.84 0.71
CA VAL A 436 -21.97 2.43 0.99
C VAL A 436 -21.27 2.08 -0.34
N LEU A 437 -20.02 2.52 -0.51
CA LEU A 437 -19.14 2.08 -1.58
C LEU A 437 -17.90 1.40 -0.99
N THR A 438 -17.84 0.08 -1.02
CA THR A 438 -16.66 -0.67 -0.57
C THR A 438 -15.71 -0.93 -1.73
N VAL A 439 -14.42 -0.76 -1.48
CA VAL A 439 -13.34 -1.08 -2.42
C VAL A 439 -12.39 -2.08 -1.75
N THR A 440 -11.98 -3.15 -2.45
CA THR A 440 -10.93 -4.07 -1.99
C THR A 440 -10.25 -4.74 -3.18
N GLY A 441 -9.33 -5.65 -2.93
CA GLY A 441 -8.54 -6.37 -3.93
C GLY A 441 -8.54 -7.88 -3.73
N TYR A 442 -8.30 -8.64 -4.80
CA TYR A 442 -8.13 -10.11 -4.75
C TYR A 442 -6.95 -10.53 -3.86
N TYR A 443 -5.96 -9.66 -3.72
CA TYR A 443 -4.75 -9.88 -2.93
C TYR A 443 -4.60 -8.84 -1.80
N ASP A 444 -5.71 -8.26 -1.38
CA ASP A 444 -5.78 -7.46 -0.16
C ASP A 444 -5.88 -8.38 1.07
N VAL A 445 -5.04 -8.14 2.08
CA VAL A 445 -5.03 -8.92 3.32
C VAL A 445 -6.27 -8.66 4.19
N ASP A 446 -6.86 -7.47 4.07
CA ASP A 446 -8.07 -7.04 4.79
C ASP A 446 -9.35 -7.27 3.96
N GLN A 447 -9.26 -8.03 2.86
CA GLN A 447 -10.41 -8.36 2.02
C GLN A 447 -11.54 -9.02 2.83
N ARG A 448 -11.18 -9.82 3.84
CA ARG A 448 -12.15 -10.51 4.68
C ARG A 448 -12.96 -9.58 5.56
N GLY A 449 -12.36 -8.51 6.07
CA GLY A 449 -13.06 -7.46 6.78
C GLY A 449 -14.03 -6.74 5.85
N ALA A 450 -13.58 -6.37 4.65
CA ALA A 450 -14.43 -5.78 3.61
C ALA A 450 -15.64 -6.69 3.27
N MET A 451 -15.40 -7.99 3.07
CA MET A 451 -16.43 -8.99 2.82
C MET A 451 -17.37 -9.19 4.02
N TYR A 452 -16.85 -9.22 5.26
CA TYR A 452 -17.67 -9.30 6.47
C TYR A 452 -18.70 -8.18 6.51
N TYR A 453 -18.30 -6.94 6.28
CA TYR A 453 -19.25 -5.83 6.33
C TYR A 453 -20.25 -5.87 5.18
N TYR A 454 -19.80 -6.18 3.96
CA TYR A 454 -20.68 -6.33 2.79
C TYR A 454 -21.74 -7.42 3.01
N ASP A 455 -21.30 -8.63 3.36
CA ASP A 455 -22.19 -9.78 3.53
C ASP A 455 -23.19 -9.54 4.66
N ASN A 456 -22.76 -8.98 5.79
CA ASN A 456 -23.65 -8.75 6.93
C ASN A 456 -24.59 -7.56 6.70
N HIS A 457 -24.17 -6.51 5.98
CA HIS A 457 -25.05 -5.41 5.61
C HIS A 457 -26.22 -5.92 4.75
N LEU A 458 -25.95 -6.70 3.71
CA LEU A 458 -26.99 -7.30 2.86
C LEU A 458 -27.83 -8.35 3.61
N LYS A 459 -27.20 -9.18 4.46
CA LYS A 459 -27.88 -10.25 5.18
C LYS A 459 -28.92 -9.72 6.17
N TYR A 460 -28.59 -8.65 6.90
CA TYR A 460 -29.46 -8.14 7.97
C TYR A 460 -30.30 -6.94 7.54
N ASN A 461 -29.88 -6.16 6.53
CA ASN A 461 -30.67 -5.06 6.00
C ASN A 461 -31.15 -5.33 4.58
N LYS A 462 -32.45 -5.63 4.44
CA LYS A 462 -33.09 -5.88 3.14
C LYS A 462 -33.11 -4.66 2.21
N ASN A 463 -32.95 -3.46 2.77
CA ASN A 463 -32.91 -2.19 2.04
C ASN A 463 -31.48 -1.65 1.87
N ALA A 464 -30.46 -2.48 2.16
CA ALA A 464 -29.07 -2.08 2.04
C ALA A 464 -28.75 -1.56 0.62
N ASN A 465 -28.19 -0.36 0.55
CA ASN A 465 -27.67 0.21 -0.69
C ASN A 465 -26.14 0.13 -0.70
N HIS A 466 -25.61 -1.03 -1.07
CA HIS A 466 -24.17 -1.32 -0.99
C HIS A 466 -23.59 -1.57 -2.38
N TYR A 467 -22.65 -0.73 -2.80
CA TYR A 467 -21.83 -0.92 -3.98
C TYR A 467 -20.46 -1.50 -3.60
N PHE A 468 -19.98 -2.46 -4.37
CA PHE A 468 -18.74 -3.19 -4.13
C PHE A 468 -17.88 -3.17 -5.38
N VAL A 469 -16.62 -2.75 -5.24
CA VAL A 469 -15.62 -2.75 -6.31
C VAL A 469 -14.45 -3.63 -5.87
N ILE A 470 -14.14 -4.64 -6.69
CA ILE A 470 -13.03 -5.55 -6.41
C ILE A 470 -12.24 -5.87 -7.68
N GLY A 471 -10.92 -5.83 -7.59
CA GLY A 471 -10.03 -6.07 -8.73
C GLY A 471 -8.71 -6.72 -8.32
N PRO A 472 -7.76 -6.88 -9.26
CA PRO A 472 -6.48 -7.55 -9.04
C PRO A 472 -5.49 -6.68 -8.25
N TYR A 473 -5.92 -6.18 -7.09
CA TYR A 473 -5.20 -5.22 -6.27
C TYR A 473 -4.67 -5.87 -5.00
N GLY A 474 -3.52 -5.39 -4.53
CA GLY A 474 -3.04 -5.61 -3.18
C GLY A 474 -3.66 -4.62 -2.20
N HIS A 475 -3.22 -4.72 -0.93
CA HIS A 475 -3.66 -3.83 0.14
C HIS A 475 -3.37 -2.35 -0.18
N ASN A 476 -2.14 -2.05 -0.60
CA ASN A 476 -1.70 -0.68 -0.86
C ASN A 476 -2.42 -0.06 -2.08
N GLU A 477 -2.62 -0.83 -3.15
CA GLU A 477 -3.35 -0.37 -4.33
C GLU A 477 -4.82 -0.07 -4.00
N ALA A 478 -5.46 -0.92 -3.19
CA ALA A 478 -6.84 -0.70 -2.76
C ALA A 478 -6.98 0.53 -1.83
N VAL A 479 -6.09 0.68 -0.84
CA VAL A 479 -6.11 1.82 0.10
C VAL A 479 -5.74 3.12 -0.59
N SER A 480 -4.69 3.11 -1.41
CA SER A 480 -4.25 4.30 -2.12
C SER A 480 -5.17 4.67 -3.27
N GLY A 481 -5.97 3.73 -3.79
CA GLY A 481 -6.84 3.96 -4.96
C GLY A 481 -6.07 4.21 -6.26
N ALA A 482 -4.79 3.81 -6.31
CA ALA A 482 -3.91 3.93 -7.47
C ALA A 482 -3.32 2.54 -7.81
N PRO A 483 -3.98 1.78 -8.71
CA PRO A 483 -3.49 0.47 -9.13
C PRO A 483 -2.11 0.52 -9.79
N SER A 484 -1.33 -0.55 -9.60
CA SER A 484 -0.05 -0.78 -10.26
C SER A 484 -0.24 -1.41 -11.65
N GLU A 485 0.72 -1.24 -12.57
CA GLU A 485 0.70 -1.94 -13.88
C GLU A 485 1.06 -3.43 -13.77
N GLU A 486 1.78 -3.79 -12.71
CA GLU A 486 2.16 -5.16 -12.36
C GLU A 486 2.02 -5.34 -10.86
N TYR A 487 1.57 -6.52 -10.44
CA TYR A 487 1.54 -6.91 -9.04
C TYR A 487 2.10 -8.32 -8.87
N LYS A 488 3.19 -8.42 -8.09
CA LYS A 488 3.89 -9.68 -7.74
C LYS A 488 4.11 -10.65 -8.92
N GLY A 489 4.61 -10.15 -10.05
CA GLY A 489 4.92 -10.93 -11.25
C GLY A 489 3.76 -11.11 -12.23
N TYR A 490 2.56 -10.65 -11.89
CA TYR A 490 1.41 -10.62 -12.79
C TYR A 490 1.21 -9.21 -13.36
N LYS A 491 1.26 -9.10 -14.69
CA LYS A 491 0.88 -7.87 -15.40
C LYS A 491 -0.62 -7.67 -15.27
N ILE A 492 -1.02 -6.58 -14.63
CA ILE A 492 -2.42 -6.24 -14.44
C ILE A 492 -3.03 -5.85 -15.79
N ASP A 493 -4.24 -6.36 -16.04
CA ASP A 493 -5.03 -6.02 -17.22
C ASP A 493 -5.22 -4.50 -17.31
N SER A 494 -5.02 -3.89 -18.50
CA SER A 494 -5.01 -2.43 -18.64
C SER A 494 -6.32 -1.76 -18.23
N VAL A 495 -7.47 -2.43 -18.40
CA VAL A 495 -8.76 -1.92 -17.95
C VAL A 495 -8.88 -1.85 -16.42
N ALA A 496 -8.03 -2.55 -15.68
CA ALA A 496 -8.00 -2.53 -14.22
C ALA A 496 -7.14 -1.36 -13.68
N ASN A 497 -6.41 -0.65 -14.53
CA ASN A 497 -5.69 0.57 -14.15
C ASN A 497 -6.66 1.78 -14.13
N ILE A 498 -7.62 1.74 -13.21
CA ILE A 498 -8.64 2.77 -13.01
C ILE A 498 -8.29 3.69 -11.84
N ASP A 499 -8.69 4.95 -11.93
CA ASP A 499 -8.58 5.90 -10.82
C ASP A 499 -9.72 5.67 -9.81
N LEU A 500 -9.46 4.84 -8.80
CA LEU A 500 -10.42 4.53 -7.74
C LEU A 500 -10.70 5.75 -6.84
N LYS A 501 -9.76 6.70 -6.74
CA LYS A 501 -9.99 7.96 -6.00
C LYS A 501 -11.02 8.81 -6.72
N GLU A 502 -10.91 8.92 -8.04
CA GLU A 502 -11.87 9.67 -8.85
C GLU A 502 -13.28 9.07 -8.76
N ILE A 503 -13.40 7.73 -8.82
CA ILE A 503 -14.69 7.05 -8.61
C ILE A 503 -15.27 7.37 -7.22
N SER A 504 -14.42 7.40 -6.18
CA SER A 504 -14.82 7.74 -4.82
C SER A 504 -15.29 9.19 -4.69
N LEU A 505 -14.65 10.13 -5.40
CA LEU A 505 -15.06 11.54 -5.42
C LEU A 505 -16.37 11.73 -6.20
N GLN A 506 -16.55 11.05 -7.33
CA GLN A 506 -17.83 11.05 -8.06
C GLN A 506 -18.96 10.44 -7.22
N TRP A 507 -18.65 9.44 -6.38
CA TRP A 507 -19.60 8.88 -5.42
C TRP A 507 -20.02 9.91 -4.37
N PHE A 508 -19.08 10.68 -3.82
CA PHE A 508 -19.44 11.80 -2.94
C PHE A 508 -20.26 12.88 -3.66
N ASP A 509 -19.92 13.23 -4.90
CA ASP A 509 -20.69 14.20 -5.67
C ASP A 509 -22.13 13.70 -5.91
N TYR A 510 -22.31 12.41 -6.16
CA TYR A 510 -23.62 11.78 -6.25
C TYR A 510 -24.41 11.89 -4.92
N ILE A 511 -23.83 11.44 -3.80
CA ILE A 511 -24.58 11.34 -2.54
C ILE A 511 -24.73 12.68 -1.81
N LEU A 512 -23.67 13.48 -1.74
CA LEU A 512 -23.64 14.70 -0.93
C LEU A 512 -24.17 15.92 -1.69
N LYS A 513 -23.97 15.95 -3.02
CA LYS A 513 -24.34 17.08 -3.88
C LYS A 513 -25.47 16.77 -4.88
N GLY A 514 -25.93 15.52 -4.97
CA GLY A 514 -27.02 15.14 -5.86
C GLY A 514 -26.63 15.11 -7.35
N GLN A 515 -25.35 14.94 -7.67
CA GLN A 515 -24.89 14.82 -9.06
C GLN A 515 -25.19 13.43 -9.66
N LYS A 516 -24.76 13.17 -10.89
CA LYS A 516 -24.94 11.86 -11.54
C LYS A 516 -24.11 10.79 -10.81
N LYS A 517 -24.68 9.59 -10.63
CA LYS A 517 -23.95 8.40 -10.14
C LYS A 517 -22.75 8.10 -11.04
N PRO A 518 -21.59 7.67 -10.50
CA PRO A 518 -20.45 7.23 -11.31
C PRO A 518 -20.86 6.23 -12.39
N GLU A 519 -20.42 6.48 -13.63
CA GLU A 519 -20.74 5.63 -14.79
C GLU A 519 -20.06 4.25 -14.70
N PHE A 520 -18.89 4.20 -14.05
CA PHE A 520 -18.16 2.97 -13.78
C PHE A 520 -18.99 1.94 -12.99
N LEU A 521 -19.82 2.40 -12.04
CA LEU A 521 -20.62 1.55 -11.17
C LEU A 521 -21.89 1.06 -11.89
N LYS A 522 -21.75 0.08 -12.78
CA LYS A 522 -22.86 -0.43 -13.61
C LYS A 522 -23.93 -1.15 -12.81
N ASP A 523 -23.53 -1.91 -11.79
CA ASP A 523 -24.43 -2.60 -10.86
C ASP A 523 -23.86 -2.57 -9.43
N LYS A 524 -24.49 -3.26 -8.46
CA LYS A 524 -24.08 -3.30 -7.06
C LYS A 524 -22.69 -3.91 -6.86
N VAL A 525 -22.34 -4.94 -7.60
CA VAL A 525 -21.00 -5.54 -7.57
C VAL A 525 -20.31 -5.29 -8.90
N ASN A 526 -19.10 -4.76 -8.88
CA ASN A 526 -18.28 -4.47 -10.05
C ASN A 526 -16.93 -5.15 -9.83
N TYR A 527 -16.59 -6.11 -10.69
CA TYR A 527 -15.44 -6.98 -10.50
C TYR A 527 -14.66 -7.16 -11.80
N GLN A 528 -13.34 -7.19 -11.70
CA GLN A 528 -12.47 -7.38 -12.85
C GLN A 528 -12.12 -8.85 -13.01
N VAL A 529 -12.37 -9.44 -14.19
CA VAL A 529 -12.01 -10.85 -14.42
C VAL A 529 -10.58 -10.94 -14.94
N MET A 530 -9.65 -11.38 -14.09
CA MET A 530 -8.23 -11.45 -14.45
C MET A 530 -8.01 -12.34 -15.69
N GLY A 531 -7.22 -11.83 -16.63
CA GLY A 531 -6.89 -12.51 -17.90
C GLY A 531 -7.93 -12.30 -19.00
N THR A 532 -8.96 -11.49 -18.77
CA THR A 532 -9.96 -11.14 -19.80
C THR A 532 -9.84 -9.71 -20.30
N ASN A 533 -9.11 -8.86 -19.57
CA ASN A 533 -9.10 -7.41 -19.77
C ASN A 533 -10.51 -6.79 -19.75
N GLN A 534 -11.40 -7.28 -18.87
CA GLN A 534 -12.78 -6.80 -18.75
C GLN A 534 -13.22 -6.63 -17.30
N TRP A 535 -13.98 -5.56 -17.06
CA TRP A 535 -14.83 -5.41 -15.89
C TRP A 535 -16.22 -5.96 -16.17
N LYS A 536 -16.75 -6.71 -15.23
CA LYS A 536 -18.14 -7.20 -15.21
C LYS A 536 -18.87 -6.64 -14.01
N SER A 537 -20.19 -6.75 -14.03
CA SER A 537 -21.04 -6.30 -12.94
C SER A 537 -22.19 -7.27 -12.69
N ALA A 538 -22.63 -7.35 -11.43
CA ALA A 538 -23.74 -8.17 -11.00
C ALA A 538 -24.51 -7.51 -9.84
N SER A 539 -25.74 -7.93 -9.61
CA SER A 539 -26.60 -7.37 -8.56
C SER A 539 -26.22 -7.82 -7.14
N SER A 540 -25.47 -8.92 -7.02
CA SER A 540 -24.92 -9.43 -5.76
C SER A 540 -23.81 -10.46 -6.05
N ILE A 541 -23.00 -10.77 -5.04
CA ILE A 541 -21.90 -11.75 -5.15
C ILE A 541 -22.42 -13.14 -5.55
N ASP A 542 -23.55 -13.58 -4.98
CA ASP A 542 -24.17 -14.87 -5.32
C ASP A 542 -24.66 -14.98 -6.77
N LYS A 543 -24.78 -13.86 -7.48
CA LYS A 543 -25.19 -13.80 -8.90
C LYS A 543 -24.03 -13.75 -9.87
N ILE A 544 -22.78 -13.70 -9.37
CA ILE A 544 -21.59 -13.66 -10.21
C ILE A 544 -21.31 -15.03 -10.86
N SER A 545 -21.45 -16.10 -10.10
CA SER A 545 -21.26 -17.49 -10.55
C SER A 545 -22.59 -18.23 -10.69
N ASN A 546 -22.70 -19.12 -11.67
CA ASN A 546 -23.93 -19.90 -11.92
C ASN A 546 -23.79 -21.41 -11.58
N LYS A 547 -22.57 -21.89 -11.33
CA LYS A 547 -22.29 -23.30 -11.07
C LYS A 547 -21.17 -23.46 -10.04
N LYS A 548 -21.09 -24.65 -9.44
CA LYS A 548 -20.00 -25.03 -8.52
C LYS A 548 -19.24 -26.22 -9.07
N LEU A 549 -17.93 -26.07 -9.23
CA LEU A 549 -17.01 -27.16 -9.54
C LEU A 549 -16.53 -27.78 -8.23
N LYS A 550 -17.12 -28.92 -7.85
CA LYS A 550 -16.70 -29.72 -6.69
C LYS A 550 -15.61 -30.70 -7.09
N LEU A 551 -14.49 -30.68 -6.37
CA LEU A 551 -13.35 -31.59 -6.56
C LEU A 551 -12.97 -32.25 -5.23
N TYR A 552 -12.97 -33.58 -5.21
CA TYR A 552 -12.54 -34.40 -4.08
C TYR A 552 -11.03 -34.55 -4.07
N LEU A 553 -10.45 -34.54 -2.87
CA LEU A 553 -9.02 -34.69 -2.63
C LEU A 553 -8.71 -36.19 -2.47
N ASN A 554 -8.17 -36.84 -3.49
CA ASN A 554 -7.92 -38.28 -3.46
C ASN A 554 -6.46 -38.60 -3.82
N LYS A 555 -5.70 -39.14 -2.87
CA LYS A 555 -4.25 -39.37 -3.01
C LYS A 555 -3.53 -38.06 -3.40
N THR A 556 -3.09 -37.91 -4.64
CA THR A 556 -2.46 -36.68 -5.15
C THR A 556 -3.27 -36.02 -6.27
N LYS A 557 -4.56 -36.40 -6.40
CA LYS A 557 -5.45 -35.96 -7.47
C LYS A 557 -6.64 -35.16 -6.93
N LEU A 558 -7.08 -34.19 -7.73
CA LEU A 558 -8.39 -33.55 -7.62
C LEU A 558 -9.32 -34.15 -8.66
N GLN A 559 -10.45 -34.71 -8.22
CA GLN A 559 -11.36 -35.45 -9.10
C GLN A 559 -12.83 -35.10 -8.82
N ALA A 560 -13.67 -35.10 -9.85
CA ALA A 560 -15.09 -34.74 -9.72
C ALA A 560 -15.91 -35.82 -9.00
N SER A 561 -15.52 -37.10 -9.13
CA SER A 561 -16.22 -38.23 -8.51
C SER A 561 -15.65 -38.55 -7.12
N LYS A 562 -16.56 -38.93 -6.23
CA LYS A 562 -16.20 -39.45 -4.91
C LYS A 562 -15.69 -40.89 -5.06
N SER A 563 -14.53 -41.20 -4.49
CA SER A 563 -14.00 -42.57 -4.44
C SER A 563 -14.45 -43.31 -3.17
N ASN A 564 -14.15 -44.62 -3.12
CA ASN A 564 -14.24 -45.40 -1.89
C ASN A 564 -13.38 -44.76 -0.79
N LEU A 565 -13.86 -44.83 0.45
CA LEU A 565 -13.22 -44.16 1.57
C LEU A 565 -11.80 -44.69 1.78
N ASP A 566 -10.84 -43.78 1.74
CA ASP A 566 -9.42 -44.00 1.95
C ASP A 566 -8.82 -42.77 2.66
N PHE A 567 -7.56 -42.84 3.08
CA PHE A 567 -6.88 -41.71 3.70
C PHE A 567 -5.38 -41.64 3.37
N ILE A 568 -4.82 -40.45 3.49
CA ILE A 568 -3.37 -40.20 3.46
C ILE A 568 -2.91 -39.89 4.88
N SER A 569 -1.88 -40.59 5.34
CA SER A 569 -1.25 -40.30 6.61
C SER A 569 -0.22 -39.18 6.47
N GLN A 570 -0.18 -38.26 7.43
CA GLN A 570 0.83 -37.22 7.55
C GLN A 570 1.28 -37.08 9.01
N THR A 571 2.57 -36.83 9.22
CA THR A 571 3.15 -36.58 10.53
C THR A 571 3.88 -35.24 10.53
N ILE A 572 3.52 -34.36 11.46
CA ILE A 572 4.14 -33.04 11.62
C ILE A 572 4.88 -32.99 12.96
N ASP A 573 6.20 -32.84 12.90
CA ASP A 573 7.03 -32.60 14.09
C ASP A 573 7.19 -31.09 14.33
N PHE A 574 6.52 -30.59 15.36
CA PHE A 574 6.59 -29.20 15.80
C PHE A 574 7.91 -28.83 16.51
N ARG A 575 8.81 -29.79 16.75
CA ARG A 575 10.14 -29.50 17.30
C ARG A 575 11.16 -29.14 16.23
N LYS A 576 10.90 -29.47 14.96
CA LYS A 576 11.73 -29.07 13.81
C LYS A 576 11.46 -27.61 13.46
N ARG A 577 12.45 -26.75 13.69
CA ARG A 577 12.36 -25.26 13.61
C ARG A 577 13.44 -24.61 12.74
N GLU A 578 14.02 -25.38 11.82
CA GLU A 578 15.07 -24.91 10.92
C GLU A 578 14.55 -23.93 9.85
N ASP A 579 13.23 -23.91 9.63
CA ASP A 579 12.50 -23.07 8.68
C ASP A 579 12.13 -21.69 9.21
N THR A 580 13.14 -20.85 9.35
CA THR A 580 12.94 -19.43 9.67
C THR A 580 12.62 -18.57 8.45
N LEU A 581 11.87 -17.49 8.68
CA LEU A 581 11.59 -16.46 7.67
C LEU A 581 12.88 -15.76 7.25
N GLN A 582 13.03 -15.57 5.94
CA GLN A 582 14.13 -14.78 5.36
C GLN A 582 13.70 -13.34 5.04
N ASN A 583 12.42 -13.14 4.78
CA ASN A 583 11.73 -11.87 4.55
C ASN A 583 10.24 -12.05 4.89
N PHE A 584 9.48 -10.96 4.87
CA PHE A 584 8.03 -11.01 5.14
C PHE A 584 7.15 -11.28 3.92
N ASP A 585 7.67 -11.05 2.71
CA ASP A 585 6.88 -11.16 1.49
C ASP A 585 7.73 -11.68 0.31
N ASP A 586 7.69 -13.00 0.16
CA ASP A 586 8.23 -13.73 -1.00
C ASP A 586 7.11 -14.18 -1.96
N GLU A 587 5.89 -13.68 -1.77
CA GLU A 587 4.77 -14.16 -2.54
C GLU A 587 4.87 -13.69 -4.00
N LYS A 588 4.65 -14.63 -4.91
CA LYS A 588 4.46 -14.36 -6.33
C LYS A 588 3.08 -14.85 -6.73
N ILE A 589 2.38 -14.02 -7.50
CA ILE A 589 1.08 -14.39 -8.04
C ILE A 589 1.26 -15.21 -9.31
N LEU A 590 2.21 -14.85 -10.17
CA LEU A 590 2.54 -15.60 -11.37
C LEU A 590 4.03 -15.93 -11.38
N ASP A 591 4.37 -17.21 -11.40
CA ASP A 591 5.76 -17.66 -11.44
C ASP A 591 5.89 -19.03 -12.13
N SER A 592 7.11 -19.41 -12.49
CA SER A 592 7.50 -20.73 -13.00
C SER A 592 7.43 -21.84 -11.94
N LEU A 593 7.49 -21.49 -10.65
CA LEU A 593 7.50 -22.42 -9.53
C LEU A 593 6.50 -22.00 -8.45
N ILE A 594 5.94 -22.97 -7.76
CA ILE A 594 5.23 -22.72 -6.49
C ILE A 594 6.29 -22.40 -5.42
N ASN A 595 6.02 -21.42 -4.57
CA ASN A 595 6.93 -21.05 -3.48
C ASN A 595 7.23 -22.29 -2.60
N LYS A 596 8.51 -22.52 -2.29
CA LYS A 596 8.94 -23.67 -1.47
C LYS A 596 8.28 -23.69 -0.10
N ALA A 597 8.01 -22.52 0.48
CA ALA A 597 7.29 -22.39 1.75
C ALA A 597 5.85 -22.93 1.65
N ASP A 598 5.21 -22.78 0.49
CA ASP A 598 3.86 -23.29 0.27
C ASP A 598 3.83 -24.82 0.16
N LEU A 599 4.93 -25.47 -0.27
CA LEU A 599 5.01 -26.92 -0.46
C LEU A 599 5.48 -27.69 0.79
N LYS A 600 6.19 -27.03 1.69
CA LYS A 600 6.87 -27.69 2.80
C LYS A 600 5.89 -28.34 3.78
N ASP A 601 6.07 -29.64 4.05
CA ASP A 601 5.23 -30.41 4.96
C ASP A 601 3.72 -30.32 4.58
N LYS A 602 3.41 -30.17 3.28
CA LYS A 602 2.03 -30.10 2.75
C LYS A 602 1.81 -31.13 1.63
N ILE A 603 0.55 -31.46 1.37
CA ILE A 603 0.12 -32.42 0.36
C ILE A 603 -0.43 -31.67 -0.84
N VAL A 604 0.06 -32.01 -2.03
CA VAL A 604 -0.34 -31.39 -3.29
C VAL A 604 -1.32 -32.29 -4.02
N PHE A 605 -2.45 -31.70 -4.43
CA PHE A 605 -3.48 -32.35 -5.24
C PHE A 605 -3.58 -31.60 -6.58
N GLU A 606 -3.52 -32.34 -7.68
CA GLU A 606 -3.60 -31.78 -9.03
C GLU A 606 -4.84 -32.34 -9.76
N SER A 607 -5.60 -31.48 -10.43
CA SER A 607 -6.70 -31.90 -11.32
C SER A 607 -6.17 -32.41 -12.66
N ASP A 608 -7.02 -33.10 -13.42
CA ASP A 608 -6.76 -33.26 -14.84
C ASP A 608 -6.90 -31.91 -15.56
N ALA A 609 -6.34 -31.83 -16.78
CA ALA A 609 -6.43 -30.62 -17.58
C ALA A 609 -7.86 -30.38 -18.05
N PHE A 610 -8.34 -29.14 -18.00
CA PHE A 610 -9.70 -28.82 -18.44
C PHE A 610 -9.80 -28.71 -19.96
N ASP A 611 -10.82 -29.32 -20.54
CA ASP A 611 -11.05 -29.30 -21.99
C ASP A 611 -11.67 -28.00 -22.51
N THR A 612 -12.19 -27.17 -21.60
CA THR A 612 -12.84 -25.89 -21.91
C THR A 612 -12.33 -24.79 -20.97
N SER A 613 -12.40 -23.54 -21.43
CA SER A 613 -12.14 -22.38 -20.58
C SER A 613 -13.41 -21.98 -19.81
N PHE A 614 -13.24 -21.57 -18.56
CA PHE A 614 -14.32 -21.04 -17.71
C PHE A 614 -13.77 -19.94 -16.81
N GLU A 615 -14.63 -19.31 -16.03
CA GLU A 615 -14.20 -18.31 -15.04
C GLU A 615 -14.43 -18.85 -13.63
N ILE A 616 -13.44 -18.71 -12.75
CA ILE A 616 -13.65 -18.83 -11.31
C ILE A 616 -13.97 -17.44 -10.80
N ASN A 617 -15.16 -17.26 -10.23
CA ASN A 617 -15.63 -15.97 -9.73
C ASN A 617 -16.27 -16.14 -8.36
N GLY A 618 -15.48 -15.99 -7.29
CA GLY A 618 -15.94 -16.15 -5.92
C GLY A 618 -14.89 -16.71 -4.96
N SER A 619 -15.33 -17.00 -3.74
CA SER A 619 -14.51 -17.64 -2.71
C SER A 619 -14.55 -19.17 -2.82
N ILE A 620 -13.39 -19.80 -2.64
CA ILE A 620 -13.28 -21.25 -2.55
C ILE A 620 -13.94 -21.73 -1.25
N THR A 621 -14.76 -22.77 -1.31
CA THR A 621 -15.35 -23.37 -0.10
C THR A 621 -15.07 -24.86 -0.08
N GLY A 622 -15.42 -25.57 0.99
CA GLY A 622 -15.16 -27.00 1.03
C GLY A 622 -15.36 -27.64 2.40
N LYS A 623 -14.93 -28.89 2.48
CA LYS A 623 -14.88 -29.67 3.70
C LYS A 623 -13.61 -30.50 3.71
N VAL A 624 -12.84 -30.38 4.77
CA VAL A 624 -11.72 -31.27 5.05
C VAL A 624 -12.16 -32.25 6.12
N LYS A 625 -11.95 -33.54 5.88
CA LYS A 625 -12.20 -34.62 6.83
C LYS A 625 -10.88 -35.19 7.31
N ALA A 626 -10.68 -35.17 8.62
CA ALA A 626 -9.43 -35.58 9.22
C ALA A 626 -9.65 -36.30 10.55
N ALA A 627 -8.79 -37.27 10.87
CA ALA A 627 -8.63 -37.78 12.22
C ALA A 627 -7.21 -37.47 12.70
N ILE A 628 -7.06 -36.95 13.92
CA ILE A 628 -5.78 -36.57 14.49
C ILE A 628 -5.55 -37.20 15.86
N ASN A 629 -4.31 -37.39 16.29
CA ASN A 629 -3.98 -37.86 17.65
C ASN A 629 -4.13 -36.77 18.74
N LYS A 630 -4.32 -35.51 18.34
CA LYS A 630 -4.41 -34.33 19.23
C LYS A 630 -5.84 -33.76 19.30
N LYS A 631 -6.05 -32.71 20.11
CA LYS A 631 -7.37 -32.07 20.31
C LYS A 631 -7.63 -30.89 19.38
N ASP A 632 -6.60 -30.40 18.69
CA ASP A 632 -6.73 -29.27 17.78
C ASP A 632 -5.58 -29.25 16.76
N MET A 633 -5.78 -28.49 15.69
CA MET A 633 -4.75 -28.17 14.69
C MET A 633 -5.13 -26.90 13.91
N ASP A 634 -4.14 -26.22 13.34
CA ASP A 634 -4.37 -25.09 12.42
C ASP A 634 -4.13 -25.59 10.99
N ILE A 635 -5.18 -25.64 10.16
CA ILE A 635 -5.12 -26.13 8.79
C ILE A 635 -4.76 -25.01 7.80
N THR A 636 -4.11 -25.35 6.69
CA THR A 636 -3.82 -24.43 5.58
C THR A 636 -4.29 -24.98 4.23
N ILE A 637 -4.81 -24.12 3.35
CA ILE A 637 -5.17 -24.44 1.97
C ILE A 637 -4.71 -23.31 1.04
N SER A 638 -3.87 -23.65 0.06
CA SER A 638 -3.49 -22.75 -1.03
C SER A 638 -4.00 -23.29 -2.36
N ALA A 639 -4.44 -22.39 -3.25
CA ALA A 639 -5.02 -22.74 -4.53
C ALA A 639 -4.28 -22.05 -5.68
N TYR A 640 -3.92 -22.82 -6.71
CA TYR A 640 -3.26 -22.32 -7.91
C TYR A 640 -3.97 -22.82 -9.17
N GLU A 641 -3.89 -22.04 -10.23
CA GLU A 641 -3.97 -22.53 -11.58
C GLU A 641 -2.57 -22.89 -12.06
N LYS A 642 -2.39 -24.08 -12.62
CA LYS A 642 -1.23 -24.41 -13.44
C LYS A 642 -1.61 -24.18 -14.90
N LEU A 643 -1.01 -23.17 -15.51
CA LEU A 643 -1.30 -22.75 -16.88
C LEU A 643 -0.80 -23.80 -17.88
N PRO A 644 -1.29 -23.81 -19.14
CA PRO A 644 -0.78 -24.68 -20.19
C PRO A 644 0.71 -24.46 -20.48
N SER A 645 1.21 -23.25 -20.19
CA SER A 645 2.64 -22.91 -20.28
C SER A 645 3.51 -23.56 -19.21
N GLY A 646 2.92 -24.21 -18.20
CA GLY A 646 3.62 -24.79 -17.05
C GLY A 646 3.86 -23.82 -15.89
N LYS A 647 3.54 -22.52 -16.04
CA LYS A 647 3.59 -21.54 -14.96
C LYS A 647 2.44 -21.74 -13.97
N TYR A 648 2.61 -21.24 -12.76
CA TYR A 648 1.63 -21.29 -11.68
C TYR A 648 1.10 -19.89 -11.41
N PHE A 649 -0.22 -19.78 -11.32
CA PHE A 649 -0.93 -18.58 -10.92
C PHE A 649 -1.63 -18.81 -9.58
N LYS A 650 -1.25 -18.08 -8.54
CA LYS A 650 -1.87 -18.14 -7.21
C LYS A 650 -3.24 -17.48 -7.25
N LEU A 651 -4.29 -18.26 -7.01
CA LEU A 651 -5.67 -17.79 -7.18
C LEU A 651 -6.09 -16.80 -6.08
N SER A 652 -5.57 -16.99 -4.87
CA SER A 652 -5.83 -16.14 -3.72
C SER A 652 -4.76 -16.31 -2.64
N HIS A 653 -4.78 -15.45 -1.62
CA HIS A 653 -4.03 -15.66 -0.38
C HIS A 653 -4.29 -17.04 0.24
N GLU A 654 -3.30 -17.56 0.96
CA GLU A 654 -3.42 -18.84 1.68
C GLU A 654 -4.56 -18.75 2.70
N TYR A 655 -5.49 -19.71 2.64
CA TYR A 655 -6.46 -19.91 3.70
C TYR A 655 -5.78 -20.64 4.85
N TYR A 656 -5.91 -20.11 6.06
CA TYR A 656 -5.62 -20.85 7.28
C TYR A 656 -6.72 -20.69 8.32
N ALA A 657 -6.91 -21.70 9.15
CA ALA A 657 -7.93 -21.67 10.19
C ALA A 657 -7.64 -22.63 11.33
N ARG A 658 -8.03 -22.22 12.55
CA ARG A 658 -8.04 -23.09 13.71
C ARG A 658 -9.20 -24.06 13.63
N ALA A 659 -8.92 -25.36 13.50
CA ALA A 659 -9.93 -26.39 13.25
C ALA A 659 -11.05 -26.35 14.28
N SER A 660 -10.72 -26.14 15.56
CA SER A 660 -11.70 -26.04 16.65
C SER A 660 -12.66 -24.84 16.60
N TYR A 661 -12.41 -23.84 15.74
CA TYR A 661 -13.31 -22.69 15.53
C TYR A 661 -14.03 -22.70 14.18
N THR A 662 -13.68 -23.61 13.27
CA THR A 662 -14.27 -23.63 11.92
C THR A 662 -15.77 -23.88 11.88
N LYS A 663 -16.36 -24.49 12.92
CA LYS A 663 -17.83 -24.68 13.00
C LYS A 663 -18.53 -23.45 13.59
N ASP A 664 -17.84 -22.64 14.38
CA ASP A 664 -18.34 -21.45 15.09
C ASP A 664 -17.15 -20.62 15.60
N ASN A 665 -16.94 -19.44 15.01
CA ASN A 665 -15.80 -18.57 15.37
C ASN A 665 -15.99 -17.86 16.74
N THR A 666 -17.19 -17.91 17.31
CA THR A 666 -17.52 -17.33 18.62
C THR A 666 -17.38 -18.34 19.76
N LYS A 667 -17.32 -19.64 19.45
CA LYS A 667 -17.27 -20.71 20.46
C LYS A 667 -16.38 -21.87 20.00
N ARG A 668 -15.28 -22.05 20.72
CA ARG A 668 -14.33 -23.15 20.49
C ARG A 668 -14.96 -24.52 20.73
N LYS A 669 -14.78 -25.43 19.78
CA LYS A 669 -15.19 -26.84 19.84
C LYS A 669 -14.01 -27.72 19.47
N LEU A 670 -13.32 -28.26 20.48
CA LEU A 670 -12.15 -29.12 20.27
C LEU A 670 -12.50 -30.37 19.45
N LEU A 671 -11.49 -30.89 18.74
CA LEU A 671 -11.58 -32.13 17.98
C LEU A 671 -11.46 -33.32 18.92
N ASN A 672 -12.04 -34.44 18.52
CA ASN A 672 -11.93 -35.69 19.26
C ASN A 672 -10.76 -36.52 18.73
N PRO A 673 -9.69 -36.77 19.53
CA PRO A 673 -8.56 -37.59 19.10
C PRO A 673 -9.00 -38.95 18.54
N GLY A 674 -8.42 -39.35 17.42
CA GLY A 674 -8.68 -40.63 16.74
C GLY A 674 -10.01 -40.72 15.98
N LYS A 675 -10.91 -39.73 16.10
CA LYS A 675 -12.20 -39.72 15.37
C LYS A 675 -12.12 -38.89 14.10
N ILE A 676 -12.89 -39.30 13.08
CA ILE A 676 -13.05 -38.53 11.85
C ILE A 676 -13.88 -37.28 12.16
N GLU A 677 -13.26 -36.12 12.07
CA GLU A 677 -13.89 -34.81 12.20
C GLU A 677 -14.08 -34.17 10.84
N THR A 678 -15.17 -33.40 10.70
CA THR A 678 -15.40 -32.54 9.53
C THR A 678 -15.05 -31.11 9.89
N ILE A 679 -14.14 -30.53 9.11
CA ILE A 679 -13.61 -29.18 9.25
C ILE A 679 -14.11 -28.38 8.05
N PRO A 680 -15.12 -27.50 8.24
CA PRO A 680 -15.59 -26.61 7.17
C PRO A 680 -14.47 -25.71 6.65
N VAL A 681 -14.47 -25.49 5.33
CA VAL A 681 -13.65 -24.48 4.67
C VAL A 681 -14.59 -23.41 4.12
N HIS A 682 -14.54 -22.24 4.73
CA HIS A 682 -15.31 -21.05 4.37
C HIS A 682 -14.56 -19.80 4.82
N ASN A 683 -15.10 -18.61 4.56
CA ASN A 683 -14.42 -17.33 4.83
C ASN A 683 -13.02 -17.27 4.18
N THR A 684 -12.87 -17.91 3.00
CA THR A 684 -11.65 -17.76 2.19
C THR A 684 -11.73 -16.46 1.40
N PHE A 685 -10.59 -16.09 0.82
CA PHE A 685 -10.51 -14.97 -0.09
C PHE A 685 -11.33 -15.20 -1.37
N PHE A 686 -11.93 -14.13 -1.87
CA PHE A 686 -12.60 -14.00 -3.15
C PHE A 686 -11.57 -13.73 -4.25
N THR A 687 -11.76 -14.35 -5.42
CA THR A 687 -11.00 -14.06 -6.62
C THR A 687 -11.89 -14.08 -7.86
N SER A 688 -11.45 -13.43 -8.94
CA SER A 688 -12.08 -13.53 -10.26
C SER A 688 -11.02 -13.71 -11.32
N ARG A 689 -11.06 -14.86 -12.00
CA ARG A 689 -10.03 -15.25 -12.97
C ARG A 689 -10.59 -16.15 -14.05
N LYS A 690 -10.20 -15.90 -15.30
CA LYS A 690 -10.37 -16.85 -16.40
C LYS A 690 -9.36 -17.99 -16.27
N ILE A 691 -9.87 -19.22 -16.28
CA ILE A 691 -9.09 -20.45 -16.36
C ILE A 691 -9.08 -20.90 -17.82
N ASP A 692 -7.90 -21.04 -18.39
CA ASP A 692 -7.75 -21.39 -19.81
C ASP A 692 -7.95 -22.90 -20.05
N LYS A 693 -8.35 -23.25 -21.28
CA LYS A 693 -8.33 -24.64 -21.74
C LYS A 693 -6.91 -25.19 -21.61
N GLY A 694 -6.78 -26.40 -21.10
CA GLY A 694 -5.51 -27.07 -20.82
C GLY A 694 -4.90 -26.73 -19.47
N SER A 695 -5.45 -25.74 -18.74
CA SER A 695 -5.04 -25.47 -17.36
C SER A 695 -5.44 -26.60 -16.42
N LYS A 696 -4.78 -26.66 -15.26
CA LYS A 696 -5.12 -27.54 -14.15
C LYS A 696 -5.32 -26.72 -12.88
N LEU A 697 -6.13 -27.22 -11.95
CA LEU A 697 -6.20 -26.69 -10.59
C LEU A 697 -5.27 -27.47 -9.68
N ILE A 698 -4.57 -26.75 -8.81
CA ILE A 698 -3.71 -27.28 -7.77
C ILE A 698 -4.26 -26.83 -6.41
N ILE A 699 -4.41 -27.78 -5.49
CA ILE A 699 -4.70 -27.52 -4.09
C ILE A 699 -3.56 -28.05 -3.24
N ILE A 700 -3.09 -27.21 -2.32
CA ILE A 700 -2.05 -27.58 -1.37
C ILE A 700 -2.66 -27.54 0.03
N LEU A 701 -2.80 -28.71 0.67
CA LEU A 701 -3.37 -28.88 2.00
C LEU A 701 -2.27 -29.17 3.01
N GLY A 702 -2.29 -28.50 4.16
CA GLY A 702 -1.29 -28.76 5.19
C GLY A 702 -1.66 -28.19 6.55
N ILE A 703 -0.63 -28.04 7.37
CA ILE A 703 -0.71 -27.52 8.74
C ILE A 703 0.10 -26.24 8.84
N ARG A 704 -0.44 -25.26 9.57
CA ARG A 704 0.24 -23.99 9.80
C ARG A 704 1.36 -24.18 10.82
N LYS A 705 2.60 -24.16 10.33
CA LYS A 705 3.83 -24.24 11.14
C LYS A 705 4.85 -23.25 10.58
N ASN A 706 4.70 -21.97 10.91
CA ASN A 706 5.53 -20.91 10.37
C ASN A 706 5.80 -19.76 11.39
N PRO A 707 6.91 -19.00 11.26
CA PRO A 707 7.24 -17.94 12.24
C PRO A 707 6.32 -16.72 12.22
N ASP A 708 5.55 -16.52 11.15
CA ASP A 708 4.53 -15.46 10.99
C ASP A 708 3.18 -15.83 11.63
N GLY A 709 3.15 -16.82 12.52
CA GLY A 709 1.93 -17.31 13.12
C GLY A 709 2.05 -17.72 14.57
N GLN A 710 0.96 -17.54 15.32
CA GLN A 710 0.76 -18.30 16.55
C GLN A 710 0.74 -19.81 16.23
N ILE A 711 1.54 -20.59 16.95
CA ILE A 711 1.68 -22.04 16.73
C ILE A 711 0.70 -22.83 17.60
N ASN A 712 -0.14 -23.64 16.97
CA ASN A 712 -1.03 -24.60 17.64
C ASN A 712 -0.36 -25.97 17.78
N TYR A 713 0.03 -26.31 19.00
CA TYR A 713 0.63 -27.60 19.37
C TYR A 713 -0.42 -28.69 19.64
N GLY A 714 -1.71 -28.35 19.60
CA GLY A 714 -2.84 -29.27 19.59
C GLY A 714 -3.28 -29.79 20.96
N THR A 715 -2.85 -29.15 22.06
CA THR A 715 -3.18 -29.64 23.42
C THR A 715 -4.62 -29.38 23.83
N GLY A 716 -5.25 -28.37 23.21
CA GLY A 716 -6.57 -27.86 23.57
C GLY A 716 -6.55 -26.73 24.61
N LYS A 717 -5.38 -26.35 25.14
CA LYS A 717 -5.19 -25.13 25.96
C LYS A 717 -5.39 -23.88 25.10
N ASP A 718 -5.38 -22.70 25.73
CA ASP A 718 -5.20 -21.46 24.98
C ASP A 718 -3.86 -21.54 24.22
N VAL A 719 -3.93 -21.37 22.90
CA VAL A 719 -2.77 -21.48 22.02
C VAL A 719 -1.74 -20.37 22.31
N SER A 720 -2.16 -19.28 22.94
CA SER A 720 -1.28 -18.20 23.37
C SER A 720 -0.33 -18.60 24.50
N GLU A 721 -0.65 -19.67 25.22
CA GLU A 721 0.08 -20.21 26.36
C GLU A 721 0.84 -21.50 26.04
N GLU A 722 0.55 -22.14 24.91
CA GLU A 722 1.24 -23.36 24.47
C GLU A 722 2.71 -23.07 24.11
N THR A 723 3.56 -24.06 24.36
CA THR A 723 5.02 -23.97 24.13
C THR A 723 5.53 -25.19 23.38
N ILE A 724 6.78 -25.18 22.96
CA ILE A 724 7.44 -26.34 22.37
C ILE A 724 7.51 -27.55 23.32
N ALA A 725 7.38 -27.36 24.64
CA ALA A 725 7.28 -28.46 25.58
C ALA A 725 5.96 -29.26 25.43
N ASP A 726 4.94 -28.68 24.79
CA ASP A 726 3.70 -29.35 24.43
C ASP A 726 3.82 -30.20 23.14
N ALA A 727 4.95 -30.07 22.42
CA ALA A 727 5.26 -30.81 21.18
C ALA A 727 5.87 -32.21 21.42
N LYS A 728 5.66 -32.85 22.58
CA LYS A 728 6.29 -34.15 22.93
C LYS A 728 6.02 -35.22 21.88
N GLU A 729 4.75 -35.35 21.50
CA GLU A 729 4.31 -36.21 20.41
C GLU A 729 4.10 -35.37 19.15
N PRO A 730 4.52 -35.87 17.97
CA PRO A 730 4.18 -35.22 16.71
C PRO A 730 2.66 -35.20 16.49
N LEU A 731 2.19 -34.29 15.65
CA LEU A 731 0.81 -34.32 15.17
C LEU A 731 0.70 -35.38 14.07
N GLU A 732 -0.08 -36.40 14.32
CA GLU A 732 -0.42 -37.45 13.36
C GLU A 732 -1.80 -37.17 12.78
N ILE A 733 -1.92 -37.26 11.46
CA ILE A 733 -3.12 -36.88 10.73
C ILE A 733 -3.45 -37.96 9.71
N LYS A 734 -4.73 -38.33 9.64
CA LYS A 734 -5.31 -39.09 8.54
C LYS A 734 -6.23 -38.15 7.77
N TRP A 735 -5.83 -37.76 6.56
CA TRP A 735 -6.63 -36.94 5.66
C TRP A 735 -7.52 -37.84 4.79
N TYR A 736 -8.84 -37.78 4.99
CA TYR A 736 -9.78 -38.67 4.31
C TYR A 736 -10.17 -38.13 2.92
N ASN A 737 -10.30 -39.05 1.95
CA ASN A 737 -10.52 -38.70 0.55
C ASN A 737 -11.96 -38.29 0.18
N ASP A 738 -12.87 -38.29 1.15
CA ASP A 738 -14.17 -37.64 1.03
C ASP A 738 -14.15 -36.16 1.45
N SER A 739 -12.94 -35.62 1.69
CA SER A 739 -12.65 -34.19 1.67
C SER A 739 -12.81 -33.62 0.25
N TYR A 740 -13.28 -32.37 0.15
CA TYR A 740 -13.44 -31.69 -1.13
C TYR A 740 -13.27 -30.18 -1.01
N VAL A 741 -12.97 -29.55 -2.14
CA VAL A 741 -13.09 -28.12 -2.38
C VAL A 741 -14.15 -27.84 -3.45
N GLU A 742 -14.77 -26.67 -3.39
CA GLU A 742 -15.76 -26.17 -4.34
C GLU A 742 -15.30 -24.81 -4.86
N PHE A 743 -15.18 -24.71 -6.18
CA PHE A 743 -14.92 -23.45 -6.87
C PHE A 743 -16.22 -22.89 -7.47
N PRO A 744 -16.56 -21.63 -7.20
CA PRO A 744 -17.67 -20.96 -7.87
C PRO A 744 -17.24 -20.63 -9.30
N ILE A 745 -17.93 -21.21 -10.29
CA ILE A 745 -17.59 -21.05 -11.70
C ILE A 745 -18.73 -20.43 -12.51
N SER A 746 -18.35 -19.75 -13.59
CA SER A 746 -19.24 -19.27 -14.64
C SER A 746 -18.85 -19.94 -15.95
N GLU A 747 -19.74 -20.77 -16.49
CA GLU A 747 -19.64 -21.30 -17.86
C GLU A 747 -20.43 -20.36 -18.80
N LYS A 748 -19.90 -20.12 -20.00
CA LYS A 748 -20.58 -19.31 -21.03
C LYS A 748 -21.71 -20.07 -21.69
#